data_AF-A0A934FUI5-F1
#
_entry.id   AF-A0A934FUI5-F1
#
_cell.length_a   1.000
_cell.length_b   1.000
_cell.length_c   1.000
_cell.angle_alpha   90.00
_cell.angle_beta   90.00
_cell.angle_gamma   90.00
#
_symmetry.space_group_name_H-M   'P 1'
#
loop_
_entity.id
_entity.type
_entity.pdbx_description
1 polymer ?
#
loop_
_entity_poly.entity_id
_entity_poly.type
_entity_poly.pdbx_seq_one_letter_code
_entity_poly.pdbx_strand_id
1 'polypeptide(L)'
;MTRHRQAHAPDGFTLVELLMGVVIFLVAAVVLGNHISSNYRSTQAQKDKVFAYTKAQAILAEIHSSLDRGEFAAAIDLDVLDDGIVPRPTLSIARDQFGALIAPDHPLSGNIDREGQWVWSRRISVRPFTGLMNRTVRYVSVRILKQARSGEVHEIASLSSVVNSVGSAFPTTQVFDVYLLACENIPGWWVFMEAIVPFVESAITDLENRNPGLSVRTHWITKAGYGRDPLYRPYINDTVDSRQTVNDIYYYPGAMPAGSASTFYYVPDLIAAKVSLDGVDKNGWDPVTNPYPYTLADHWNHAMRYPRAKALWDTRTKAIEDREDAIRQAQQLGVQAPPPLIDMSKEPPLQVLVEDMAQRPDHYRHSLLINLHGELLPTPALRNFSDAAKLPTELPYVRVVTHPEELRTQSPPGVTGDVTDVYLRVYAYVADPTRYTGPDVMDSAHPILLEVMDMDLTDGTGSGAAAPGLTVQCLQGGVMVAGNNAYTPFANAPNYNFDAFTFPAMTWSCWFFDPGPGKRKSTLFVLYNTPLRTPYVSTKGLNTNLRSRLYGLEYVPGPIGTGNQFTKNLDTVGDGPKNTARWRIKIPGVLWDQQRFTTLDSPPMYFDPRTTTSQDVMLTVRTRIWSPLATPDFTLLGSSPYGADGSFVEPYDFSETYTWWARTRDAVPFTERAQYRGDPRHNPYRDLLNGDPDFPNGYNWFHDSLTNTQNAKTDHQGIANAFNRYNSGPTFDVPRVMQVLRNALIQSRSIYTTLSGYSYYYVGCGNEIGYDSANGYPSSIPVNLRPWGGTLTSTGYINNITGARHLARSSDTNYWWGMTWLGELFPDWAYTSDWFALDAAGKPRGNLTAGTATTQFKMDVAQTVYNGRAAFKAQGTAFNSGHHSTSTVGCVSFFNNGTTTAHFNHHFLTASGPPVGAGLSLQNDFGFPVPTSITTTRPFTVNTGSNNPPEFALSPYTTERCTATILREYVRHTTTYMGSGLVRLANTSNTNAGFIVVNGIAQTTETGSSFLAKWCLLSLFQSYFELGDLTLAHRIPQPPRVEIVAPTEISEILNPATIDISYQVEWRRWDRLPYTRTTPSTFTEDETQIDYVICYSPDNGATWRHIQDDDLATIGEKPEDPAYIIRDAGTGPDVYSWDTPRATFPDGSYVIRIEAYRRNMALHYSVHQMKIYIER
;
A
#
# COMPACT_ATOMS: atom_id res chain seq x y z
N MET A 1 71.48 -64.57 72.99
CA MET A 1 71.20 -64.72 74.44
C MET A 1 69.73 -64.43 74.68
N THR A 2 69.08 -65.30 75.43
CA THR A 2 67.64 -65.38 75.73
C THR A 2 67.19 -64.44 76.85
N ARG A 3 65.86 -64.16 76.87
CA ARG A 3 64.97 -63.69 77.98
C ARG A 3 64.91 -62.17 78.25
N HIS A 4 63.78 -61.55 78.63
CA HIS A 4 62.46 -62.00 79.10
C HIS A 4 61.38 -60.91 78.87
N ARG A 5 60.10 -61.31 78.70
CA ARG A 5 58.89 -60.48 78.83
C ARG A 5 58.38 -60.46 80.28
N GLN A 6 57.77 -59.36 80.70
CA GLN A 6 56.70 -59.30 81.72
C GLN A 6 55.59 -58.35 81.24
N ALA A 7 54.35 -58.64 81.63
CA ALA A 7 53.11 -57.96 81.23
C ALA A 7 52.47 -57.20 82.41
N HIS A 8 51.75 -56.11 82.13
CA HIS A 8 50.79 -55.46 83.03
C HIS A 8 49.49 -55.09 82.26
N ALA A 9 48.35 -55.12 82.96
CA ALA A 9 46.98 -54.95 82.46
C ALA A 9 46.59 -53.46 82.28
N PRO A 10 45.55 -53.13 81.46
CA PRO A 10 45.21 -51.75 81.10
C PRO A 10 44.07 -51.12 81.95
N ASP A 11 44.25 -49.86 82.33
CA ASP A 11 43.24 -48.96 82.95
C ASP A 11 42.44 -48.18 81.87
N GLY A 12 41.20 -47.79 82.19
CA GLY A 12 40.27 -47.08 81.27
C GLY A 12 40.49 -45.56 81.14
N PHE A 13 40.01 -44.99 80.02
CA PHE A 13 40.25 -43.61 79.58
C PHE A 13 39.64 -42.51 80.48
N THR A 14 40.36 -41.39 80.59
CA THR A 14 40.01 -40.18 81.36
C THR A 14 39.16 -39.18 80.58
N LEU A 15 38.40 -38.29 81.26
CA LEU A 15 37.54 -37.26 80.63
C LEU A 15 38.31 -36.34 79.67
N VAL A 16 39.59 -36.08 79.94
CA VAL A 16 40.47 -35.27 79.07
C VAL A 16 40.78 -36.01 77.77
N GLU A 17 41.03 -37.33 77.83
CA GLU A 17 41.19 -38.16 76.62
C GLU A 17 39.90 -38.22 75.80
N LEU A 18 38.72 -38.21 76.43
CA LEU A 18 37.43 -38.14 75.74
C LEU A 18 37.24 -36.79 75.01
N LEU A 19 37.50 -35.66 75.68
CA LEU A 19 37.38 -34.33 75.07
C LEU A 19 38.39 -34.10 73.94
N MET A 20 39.63 -34.59 74.12
CA MET A 20 40.66 -34.53 73.08
C MET A 20 40.30 -35.44 71.91
N GLY A 21 39.69 -36.61 72.16
CA GLY A 21 39.09 -37.47 71.13
C GLY A 21 37.98 -36.78 70.34
N VAL A 22 37.10 -36.02 71.00
CA VAL A 22 36.02 -35.25 70.32
C VAL A 22 36.57 -34.12 69.45
N VAL A 23 37.59 -33.38 69.92
CA VAL A 23 38.23 -32.32 69.12
C VAL A 23 38.95 -32.91 67.90
N ILE A 24 39.68 -34.01 68.08
CA ILE A 24 40.32 -34.74 66.97
C ILE A 24 39.26 -35.21 65.97
N PHE A 25 38.11 -35.70 66.45
CA PHE A 25 37.01 -36.13 65.58
C PHE A 25 36.37 -34.96 64.81
N LEU A 26 36.18 -33.80 65.45
CA LEU A 26 35.67 -32.58 64.81
C LEU A 26 36.61 -32.07 63.72
N VAL A 27 37.92 -32.02 64.00
CA VAL A 27 38.93 -31.63 63.01
C VAL A 27 38.97 -32.64 61.86
N ALA A 28 38.93 -33.94 62.15
CA ALA A 28 38.87 -34.99 61.14
C ALA A 28 37.59 -34.89 60.29
N ALA A 29 36.43 -34.58 60.89
CA ALA A 29 35.18 -34.39 60.18
C ALA A 29 35.18 -33.16 59.25
N VAL A 30 35.77 -32.04 59.68
CA VAL A 30 35.92 -30.84 58.84
C VAL A 30 36.90 -31.09 57.69
N VAL A 31 38.03 -31.77 57.95
CA VAL A 31 38.99 -32.16 56.90
C VAL A 31 38.35 -33.13 55.91
N LEU A 32 37.58 -34.10 56.39
CA LEU A 32 36.85 -35.03 55.54
C LEU A 32 35.77 -34.30 54.70
N GLY A 33 35.04 -33.36 55.30
CA GLY A 33 34.07 -32.52 54.60
C GLY A 33 34.71 -31.67 53.49
N ASN A 34 35.86 -31.05 53.77
CA ASN A 34 36.63 -30.31 52.76
C ASN A 34 37.18 -31.23 51.67
N HIS A 35 37.67 -32.43 52.03
CA HIS A 35 38.18 -33.40 51.06
C HIS A 35 37.06 -33.93 50.14
N ILE A 36 35.88 -34.25 50.69
CA ILE A 36 34.70 -34.66 49.92
C ILE A 36 34.23 -33.52 49.02
N SER A 37 34.17 -32.28 49.52
CA SER A 37 33.78 -31.11 48.73
C SER A 37 34.76 -30.85 47.57
N SER A 38 36.07 -30.93 47.84
CA SER A 38 37.12 -30.80 46.81
C SER A 38 37.04 -31.91 45.77
N ASN A 39 36.85 -33.16 46.19
CA ASN A 39 36.67 -34.28 45.27
C ASN A 39 35.41 -34.13 44.44
N TYR A 40 34.29 -33.70 45.04
CA TYR A 40 33.04 -33.45 44.33
C TYR A 40 33.20 -32.34 43.28
N ARG A 41 33.87 -31.23 43.62
CA ARG A 41 34.16 -30.14 42.66
C ARG A 41 35.07 -30.62 41.52
N SER A 42 36.10 -31.40 41.83
CA SER A 42 37.00 -31.99 40.83
C SER A 42 36.26 -32.96 39.91
N THR A 43 35.43 -33.86 40.46
CA THR A 43 34.61 -34.78 39.67
C THR A 43 33.59 -34.05 38.79
N GLN A 44 32.94 -33.00 39.30
CA GLN A 44 32.04 -32.17 38.50
C GLN A 44 32.78 -31.47 37.35
N ALA A 45 33.93 -30.85 37.62
CA ALA A 45 34.74 -30.22 36.59
C ALA A 45 35.23 -31.20 35.51
N GLN A 46 35.53 -32.44 35.88
CA GLN A 46 35.87 -33.50 34.92
C GLN A 46 34.65 -33.94 34.09
N LYS A 47 33.48 -34.11 34.71
CA LYS A 47 32.23 -34.41 33.99
C LYS A 47 31.87 -33.31 32.99
N ASP A 48 32.01 -32.06 33.41
CA ASP A 48 31.80 -30.87 32.57
C ASP A 48 32.73 -30.88 31.35
N LYS A 49 34.03 -31.15 31.55
CA LYS A 49 35.01 -31.25 30.45
C LYS A 49 34.68 -32.38 29.48
N VAL A 50 34.33 -33.56 30.00
CA VAL A 50 33.96 -34.72 29.17
C VAL A 50 32.70 -34.41 28.36
N PHE A 51 31.68 -33.81 28.97
CA PHE A 51 30.47 -33.40 28.27
C PHE A 51 30.78 -32.39 27.17
N ALA A 52 31.51 -31.32 27.50
CA ALA A 52 31.87 -30.26 26.57
C ALA A 52 32.67 -30.82 25.37
N TYR A 53 33.64 -31.69 25.61
CA TYR A 53 34.43 -32.31 24.56
C TYR A 53 33.59 -33.25 23.67
N THR A 54 32.72 -34.07 24.30
CA THR A 54 31.81 -34.97 23.57
C THR A 54 30.86 -34.18 22.67
N LYS A 55 30.34 -33.04 23.14
CA LYS A 55 29.47 -32.18 22.35
C LYS A 55 30.22 -31.45 21.23
N ALA A 56 31.42 -30.94 21.49
CA ALA A 56 32.26 -30.35 20.45
C ALA A 56 32.55 -31.37 19.32
N GLN A 57 32.88 -32.62 19.67
CA GLN A 57 33.06 -33.70 18.70
C GLN A 57 31.77 -34.04 17.93
N ALA A 58 30.63 -34.11 18.61
CA ALA A 58 29.34 -34.39 17.97
C ALA A 58 28.98 -33.32 16.93
N ILE A 59 29.08 -32.04 17.29
CA ILE A 59 28.81 -30.91 16.36
C ILE A 59 29.77 -30.96 15.17
N LEU A 60 31.06 -31.24 15.41
CA LEU A 60 32.05 -31.34 14.33
C LEU A 60 31.75 -32.52 13.39
N ALA A 61 31.27 -33.64 13.91
CA ALA A 61 30.81 -34.77 13.12
C ALA A 61 29.51 -34.47 12.33
N GLU A 62 28.58 -33.69 12.90
CA GLU A 62 27.40 -33.19 12.19
C GLU A 62 27.81 -32.35 10.99
N ILE A 63 28.77 -31.43 11.15
CA ILE A 63 29.29 -30.59 10.07
C ILE A 63 29.85 -31.46 8.94
N HIS A 64 30.78 -32.38 9.26
CA HIS A 64 31.33 -33.31 8.27
C HIS A 64 30.25 -34.13 7.56
N SER A 65 29.26 -34.64 8.31
CA SER A 65 28.16 -35.39 7.72
C SER A 65 27.29 -34.57 6.78
N SER A 66 27.05 -33.28 7.06
CA SER A 66 26.29 -32.39 6.18
C SER A 66 27.06 -32.05 4.90
N LEU A 67 28.38 -31.91 4.97
CA LEU A 67 29.23 -31.80 3.78
C LEU A 67 29.18 -33.06 2.92
N ASP A 68 29.34 -34.25 3.53
CA ASP A 68 29.35 -35.52 2.80
C ASP A 68 28.01 -35.80 2.10
N ARG A 69 26.89 -35.30 2.64
CA ARG A 69 25.55 -35.36 2.02
C ARG A 69 25.36 -34.35 0.89
N GLY A 70 26.29 -33.41 0.69
CA GLY A 70 26.16 -32.32 -0.27
C GLY A 70 25.14 -31.26 0.15
N GLU A 71 24.78 -31.17 1.45
CA GLU A 71 23.92 -30.11 1.97
C GLU A 71 24.61 -28.74 1.94
N PHE A 72 25.95 -28.74 1.93
CA PHE A 72 26.79 -27.55 1.79
C PHE A 72 27.60 -27.66 0.49
N ALA A 73 27.11 -27.02 -0.57
CA ALA A 73 27.70 -27.11 -1.92
C ALA A 73 28.76 -26.03 -2.16
N ALA A 74 28.74 -24.93 -1.40
CA ALA A 74 29.69 -23.83 -1.50
C ALA A 74 30.27 -23.41 -0.13
N ALA A 75 31.39 -22.69 -0.14
CA ALA A 75 32.02 -22.17 1.09
C ALA A 75 31.08 -21.27 1.91
N ILE A 76 30.16 -20.56 1.23
CA ILE A 76 29.14 -19.72 1.86
C ILE A 76 28.25 -20.52 2.82
N ASP A 77 27.90 -21.76 2.48
CA ASP A 77 27.00 -22.57 3.29
C ASP A 77 27.67 -23.03 4.59
N LEU A 78 28.99 -23.22 4.57
CA LEU A 78 29.79 -23.43 5.79
C LEU A 78 29.94 -22.15 6.58
N ASP A 79 30.15 -21.02 5.92
CA ASP A 79 30.32 -19.74 6.59
C ASP A 79 29.04 -19.33 7.34
N VAL A 80 27.85 -19.75 6.91
CA VAL A 80 26.56 -19.60 7.63
C VAL A 80 26.57 -20.28 9.01
N LEU A 81 27.38 -21.32 9.21
CA LEU A 81 27.49 -22.00 10.51
C LEU A 81 28.36 -21.25 11.52
N ASP A 82 29.03 -20.17 11.11
CA ASP A 82 29.81 -19.34 12.02
C ASP A 82 28.89 -18.52 12.94
N ASP A 83 29.10 -18.65 14.24
CA ASP A 83 28.34 -17.96 15.27
C ASP A 83 28.85 -16.52 15.53
N GLY A 84 29.90 -16.08 14.84
CA GLY A 84 30.50 -14.75 15.01
C GLY A 84 31.15 -14.60 16.38
N ILE A 85 30.79 -13.55 17.13
CA ILE A 85 31.19 -13.37 18.54
C ILE A 85 30.12 -13.82 19.56
N VAL A 86 28.94 -14.22 19.10
CA VAL A 86 27.77 -14.46 19.97
C VAL A 86 27.66 -15.96 20.31
N PRO A 87 27.68 -16.35 21.60
CA PRO A 87 27.43 -17.74 21.99
C PRO A 87 25.99 -18.16 21.72
N ARG A 88 25.77 -19.32 21.09
CA ARG A 88 24.44 -19.90 20.87
C ARG A 88 24.10 -20.97 21.91
N PRO A 89 22.90 -20.98 22.51
CA PRO A 89 22.52 -22.00 23.50
C PRO A 89 22.21 -23.38 22.90
N THR A 90 21.90 -23.48 21.61
CA THR A 90 21.67 -24.78 20.95
C THR A 90 22.99 -25.49 20.65
N LEU A 91 23.18 -26.70 21.18
CA LEU A 91 24.41 -27.49 21.03
C LEU A 91 24.35 -28.49 19.85
N SER A 92 23.78 -28.10 18.71
CA SER A 92 23.66 -28.92 17.48
C SER A 92 23.36 -28.03 16.27
N ILE A 93 23.83 -28.40 15.08
CA ILE A 93 23.49 -27.70 13.82
C ILE A 93 22.24 -28.27 13.14
N ALA A 94 21.60 -29.28 13.73
CA ALA A 94 20.40 -29.89 13.18
C ALA A 94 19.23 -28.88 13.10
N ARG A 95 18.42 -29.04 12.05
CA ARG A 95 17.21 -28.25 11.82
C ARG A 95 15.96 -29.11 11.97
N ASP A 96 14.86 -28.49 12.36
CA ASP A 96 13.54 -29.14 12.43
C ASP A 96 12.87 -29.25 11.05
N GLN A 97 11.66 -29.81 11.03
CA GLN A 97 10.87 -29.99 9.81
C GLN A 97 10.47 -28.68 9.09
N PHE A 98 10.65 -27.53 9.75
CA PHE A 98 10.37 -26.20 9.20
C PHE A 98 11.66 -25.46 8.82
N GLY A 99 12.83 -26.11 8.94
CA GLY A 99 14.13 -25.53 8.62
C GLY A 99 14.72 -24.62 9.71
N ALA A 100 14.11 -24.52 10.88
CA ALA A 100 14.63 -23.76 12.01
C ALA A 100 15.64 -24.61 12.81
N LEU A 101 16.62 -23.96 13.45
CA LEU A 101 17.53 -24.64 14.38
C LEU A 101 16.72 -25.25 15.53
N ILE A 102 17.04 -26.49 15.90
CA ILE A 102 16.35 -27.15 17.01
C ILE A 102 16.48 -26.35 18.31
N ALA A 103 15.46 -26.44 19.16
CA ALA A 103 15.44 -25.76 20.45
C ALA A 103 16.57 -26.27 21.39
N PRO A 104 17.08 -25.42 22.32
CA PRO A 104 18.18 -25.82 23.18
C PRO A 104 17.89 -27.03 24.10
N ASP A 105 16.64 -27.25 24.49
CA ASP A 105 16.17 -28.42 25.27
C ASP A 105 15.95 -29.68 24.44
N HIS A 106 15.99 -29.58 23.11
CA HIS A 106 15.80 -30.72 22.25
C HIS A 106 16.83 -31.82 22.58
N PRO A 107 16.46 -33.12 22.60
CA PRO A 107 17.36 -34.21 23.01
C PRO A 107 18.71 -34.24 22.28
N LEU A 108 18.74 -33.81 21.02
CA LEU A 108 19.96 -33.69 20.22
C LEU A 108 20.90 -32.57 20.73
N SER A 109 20.35 -31.42 21.11
CA SER A 109 21.12 -30.35 21.79
C SER A 109 21.55 -30.83 23.18
N GLY A 110 20.63 -31.39 23.96
CA GLY A 110 20.91 -31.94 25.30
C GLY A 110 21.44 -30.88 26.27
N ASN A 111 21.06 -29.62 26.07
CA ASN A 111 21.38 -28.54 26.98
C ASN A 111 20.44 -28.58 28.20
N ILE A 112 20.86 -27.98 29.30
CA ILE A 112 20.13 -27.98 30.57
C ILE A 112 19.80 -26.54 30.91
N ASP A 113 18.53 -26.26 31.16
CA ASP A 113 18.08 -25.00 31.71
C ASP A 113 18.27 -24.98 33.23
N ARG A 114 18.79 -23.87 33.75
CA ARG A 114 18.86 -23.57 35.18
C ARG A 114 18.23 -22.20 35.41
N GLU A 115 17.01 -22.20 35.96
CA GLU A 115 16.28 -20.98 36.36
C GLU A 115 16.04 -20.00 35.19
N GLY A 116 15.78 -20.52 33.98
CA GLY A 116 15.53 -19.71 32.78
C GLY A 116 16.80 -19.30 32.04
N GLN A 117 17.96 -19.85 32.40
CA GLN A 117 19.23 -19.65 31.69
C GLN A 117 19.86 -20.97 31.28
N TRP A 118 20.25 -21.06 30.02
CA TRP A 118 20.94 -22.22 29.45
C TRP A 118 22.35 -22.34 30.02
N VAL A 119 22.66 -23.50 30.62
CA VAL A 119 23.95 -23.72 31.30
C VAL A 119 25.12 -23.77 30.31
N TRP A 120 24.87 -24.26 29.10
CA TRP A 120 25.90 -24.42 28.07
C TRP A 120 25.59 -23.56 26.85
N SER A 121 26.63 -23.14 26.15
CA SER A 121 26.52 -22.54 24.83
C SER A 121 27.66 -23.02 23.95
N ARG A 122 27.48 -22.88 22.64
CA ARG A 122 28.52 -23.15 21.66
C ARG A 122 28.92 -21.86 20.95
N ARG A 123 30.12 -21.91 20.39
CA ARG A 123 30.59 -20.94 19.39
C ARG A 123 31.34 -21.71 18.31
N ILE A 124 30.74 -21.82 17.14
CA ILE A 124 31.39 -22.34 15.94
C ILE A 124 32.06 -21.16 15.24
N SER A 125 33.34 -21.30 14.91
CA SER A 125 34.08 -20.34 14.11
C SER A 125 34.58 -21.03 12.85
N VAL A 126 34.31 -20.43 11.69
CA VAL A 126 34.71 -20.95 10.39
C VAL A 126 35.62 -19.91 9.74
N ARG A 127 36.91 -20.25 9.57
CA ARG A 127 37.91 -19.35 9.00
C ARG A 127 38.65 -20.00 7.83
N PRO A 128 39.12 -19.26 6.81
CA PRO A 128 39.98 -19.82 5.77
C PRO A 128 41.38 -20.16 6.31
N PHE A 129 42.13 -20.98 5.57
CA PHE A 129 43.49 -21.40 5.93
C PHE A 129 44.52 -20.30 5.62
N THR A 130 45.31 -19.88 6.61
CA THR A 130 46.33 -18.83 6.44
C THR A 130 47.48 -19.28 5.53
N GLY A 131 47.89 -18.42 4.59
CA GLY A 131 49.06 -18.64 3.72
C GLY A 131 48.88 -19.56 2.51
N LEU A 132 47.72 -20.20 2.33
CA LEU A 132 47.38 -20.94 1.10
C LEU A 132 46.33 -20.16 0.31
N MET A 133 46.59 -19.85 -0.97
CA MET A 133 45.62 -19.19 -1.88
C MET A 133 44.43 -20.10 -2.26
N ASN A 134 44.04 -21.04 -1.41
CA ASN A 134 42.99 -22.00 -1.70
C ASN A 134 41.69 -21.61 -1.01
N ARG A 135 40.82 -20.91 -1.76
CA ARG A 135 39.50 -20.42 -1.31
C ARG A 135 38.55 -21.54 -0.84
N THR A 136 38.87 -22.79 -1.13
CA THR A 136 38.02 -23.95 -0.86
C THR A 136 38.22 -24.54 0.53
N VAL A 137 39.33 -24.26 1.21
CA VAL A 137 39.66 -24.90 2.50
C VAL A 137 39.29 -24.00 3.68
N ARG A 138 38.48 -24.52 4.61
CA ARG A 138 38.04 -23.86 5.85
C ARG A 138 38.59 -24.61 7.08
N TYR A 139 39.05 -23.86 8.06
CA TYR A 139 39.37 -24.28 9.41
C TYR A 139 38.16 -24.00 10.31
N VAL A 140 37.51 -25.05 10.78
CA VAL A 140 36.32 -24.97 11.63
C VAL A 140 36.74 -25.25 13.06
N SER A 141 36.40 -24.38 14.01
CA SER A 141 36.62 -24.55 15.44
C SER A 141 35.29 -24.51 16.18
N VAL A 142 35.01 -25.54 16.98
CA VAL A 142 33.84 -25.62 17.85
C VAL A 142 34.30 -25.42 19.29
N ARG A 143 33.89 -24.31 19.90
CA ARG A 143 34.12 -24.00 21.31
C ARG A 143 32.83 -24.25 22.10
N ILE A 144 32.93 -24.91 23.24
CA ILE A 144 31.82 -25.13 24.18
C ILE A 144 32.09 -24.32 25.44
N LEU A 145 31.14 -23.44 25.74
CA LEU A 145 31.20 -22.52 26.86
C LEU A 145 30.18 -22.92 27.92
N LYS A 146 30.53 -22.68 29.18
CA LYS A 146 29.66 -22.91 30.34
C LYS A 146 29.40 -21.60 31.05
N GLN A 147 28.13 -21.33 31.33
CA GLN A 147 27.73 -20.17 32.13
C GLN A 147 27.80 -20.52 33.62
N ALA A 148 28.54 -19.71 34.38
CA ALA A 148 28.59 -19.76 35.84
C ALA A 148 27.33 -19.15 36.45
N ARG A 149 27.05 -19.44 37.73
CA ARG A 149 25.91 -18.82 38.45
C ARG A 149 26.04 -17.30 38.61
N SER A 150 27.24 -16.74 38.43
CA SER A 150 27.51 -15.31 38.40
C SER A 150 27.16 -14.65 37.05
N GLY A 151 26.72 -15.43 36.06
CA GLY A 151 26.51 -14.98 34.68
C GLY A 151 27.77 -14.99 33.81
N GLU A 152 28.94 -15.22 34.41
CA GLU A 152 30.24 -15.26 33.70
C GLU A 152 30.35 -16.52 32.83
N VAL A 153 30.88 -16.36 31.60
CA VAL A 153 30.95 -17.44 30.61
C VAL A 153 32.41 -17.93 30.51
N HIS A 154 32.62 -19.23 30.71
CA HIS A 154 33.95 -19.86 30.63
C HIS A 154 34.02 -20.88 29.49
N GLU A 155 35.07 -20.82 28.68
CA GLU A 155 35.37 -21.86 27.70
C GLU A 155 35.85 -23.13 28.42
N ILE A 156 35.18 -24.26 28.16
CA ILE A 156 35.49 -25.55 28.80
C ILE A 156 36.17 -26.53 27.83
N ALA A 157 35.83 -26.46 26.54
CA ALA A 157 36.45 -27.27 25.48
C ALA A 157 36.49 -26.51 24.15
N SER A 158 37.53 -26.75 23.36
CA SER A 158 37.66 -26.27 21.99
C SER A 158 38.23 -27.40 21.12
N LEU A 159 37.60 -27.66 19.98
CA LEU A 159 38.02 -28.67 19.01
C LEU A 159 38.05 -28.01 17.63
N SER A 160 39.07 -28.32 16.82
CA SER A 160 39.18 -27.74 15.48
C SER A 160 39.50 -28.80 14.42
N SER A 161 38.99 -28.60 13.19
CA SER A 161 39.20 -29.48 12.03
C SER A 161 39.30 -28.66 10.75
N VAL A 162 39.98 -29.22 9.75
CA VAL A 162 40.02 -28.66 8.39
C VAL A 162 38.93 -29.33 7.54
N VAL A 163 38.25 -28.54 6.72
CA VAL A 163 37.12 -28.94 5.87
C VAL A 163 37.29 -28.30 4.48
N ASN A 164 36.92 -29.00 3.41
CA ASN A 164 37.04 -28.52 2.02
C ASN A 164 35.64 -28.24 1.43
N SER A 165 35.48 -27.14 0.71
CA SER A 165 34.22 -26.58 0.19
C SER A 165 34.43 -25.97 -1.20
N VAL A 166 33.39 -25.84 -2.03
CA VAL A 166 33.54 -25.50 -3.45
C VAL A 166 33.10 -24.06 -3.72
N GLY A 167 33.96 -23.05 -3.54
CA GLY A 167 33.70 -21.69 -4.06
C GLY A 167 34.07 -20.49 -3.16
N SER A 168 33.85 -19.28 -3.68
CA SER A 168 34.00 -17.97 -3.01
C SER A 168 32.71 -17.59 -2.27
N ALA A 169 32.78 -16.99 -1.08
CA ALA A 169 31.61 -16.85 -0.19
C ALA A 169 30.63 -15.72 -0.56
N PHE A 170 31.07 -14.62 -1.19
CA PHE A 170 30.19 -13.48 -1.50
C PHE A 170 30.51 -12.88 -2.88
N PRO A 171 29.79 -13.20 -3.97
CA PRO A 171 29.96 -12.48 -5.22
C PRO A 171 29.54 -11.01 -5.07
N THR A 172 30.12 -10.11 -5.85
CA THR A 172 29.57 -8.76 -5.98
C THR A 172 28.18 -8.84 -6.57
N THR A 173 27.22 -8.20 -5.92
CA THR A 173 25.81 -8.24 -6.30
C THR A 173 25.31 -6.87 -6.71
N GLN A 174 24.48 -6.80 -7.75
CA GLN A 174 23.69 -5.61 -8.11
C GLN A 174 22.22 -5.91 -7.84
N VAL A 175 21.59 -5.03 -7.08
CA VAL A 175 20.22 -5.17 -6.61
C VAL A 175 19.33 -4.20 -7.37
N PHE A 176 18.21 -4.70 -7.90
CA PHE A 176 17.25 -3.90 -8.65
C PHE A 176 15.85 -4.00 -8.05
N ASP A 177 15.20 -2.84 -7.89
CA ASP A 177 13.82 -2.76 -7.42
C ASP A 177 12.80 -2.92 -8.54
N VAL A 178 11.95 -3.94 -8.41
CA VAL A 178 10.90 -4.26 -9.37
C VAL A 178 9.53 -4.24 -8.67
N TYR A 179 8.69 -3.32 -9.11
CA TYR A 179 7.32 -3.15 -8.65
C TYR A 179 6.37 -3.96 -9.54
N LEU A 180 5.64 -4.89 -8.93
CA LEU A 180 4.75 -5.82 -9.60
C LEU A 180 3.30 -5.44 -9.29
N LEU A 181 2.55 -4.98 -10.31
CA LEU A 181 1.13 -4.62 -10.15
C LEU A 181 0.27 -5.87 -10.29
N ALA A 182 -0.29 -6.34 -9.18
CA ALA A 182 -1.13 -7.53 -9.07
C ALA A 182 -2.33 -7.25 -8.13
N CYS A 183 -3.19 -6.33 -8.52
CA CYS A 183 -4.32 -5.87 -7.70
C CYS A 183 -5.33 -7.00 -7.43
N GLU A 184 -5.53 -7.31 -6.15
CA GLU A 184 -6.24 -8.50 -5.62
C GLU A 184 -7.69 -8.64 -6.11
N ASN A 185 -8.35 -7.51 -6.40
CA ASN A 185 -9.75 -7.46 -6.78
C ASN A 185 -9.98 -7.08 -8.24
N ILE A 186 -8.92 -7.04 -9.05
CA ILE A 186 -8.97 -6.75 -10.49
C ILE A 186 -8.49 -7.99 -11.26
N PRO A 187 -9.24 -8.50 -12.25
CA PRO A 187 -8.84 -9.70 -12.97
C PRO A 187 -7.71 -9.40 -13.95
N GLY A 188 -7.02 -10.44 -14.43
CA GLY A 188 -6.12 -10.36 -15.58
C GLY A 188 -6.89 -10.51 -16.88
N TRP A 189 -6.45 -9.84 -17.96
CA TRP A 189 -6.99 -10.06 -19.30
C TRP A 189 -5.90 -10.54 -20.25
N TRP A 190 -6.20 -11.59 -21.03
CA TRP A 190 -5.22 -12.38 -21.80
C TRP A 190 -4.23 -13.20 -20.96
N VAL A 191 -4.42 -13.16 -19.65
CA VAL A 191 -3.60 -13.81 -18.63
C VAL A 191 -4.48 -14.27 -17.46
N PHE A 192 -4.06 -15.33 -16.79
CA PHE A 192 -4.73 -15.86 -15.60
C PHE A 192 -3.91 -15.49 -14.36
N MET A 193 -4.49 -14.73 -13.44
CA MET A 193 -3.78 -14.24 -12.26
C MET A 193 -3.29 -15.38 -11.36
N GLU A 194 -4.05 -16.49 -11.26
CA GLU A 194 -3.65 -17.68 -10.50
C GLU A 194 -2.31 -18.28 -10.97
N ALA A 195 -1.99 -18.15 -12.25
CA ALA A 195 -0.79 -18.73 -12.84
C ALA A 195 0.35 -17.73 -12.94
N ILE A 196 0.06 -16.47 -13.27
CA ILE A 196 1.10 -15.47 -13.56
C ILE A 196 1.96 -15.15 -12.33
N VAL A 197 1.34 -14.97 -11.17
CA VAL A 197 2.07 -14.63 -9.92
C VAL A 197 3.17 -15.66 -9.63
N PRO A 198 2.87 -16.97 -9.50
CA PRO A 198 3.92 -17.96 -9.22
C PRO A 198 4.93 -18.13 -10.38
N PHE A 199 4.52 -17.89 -11.64
CA PHE A 199 5.47 -17.93 -12.75
C PHE A 199 6.44 -16.75 -12.77
N VAL A 200 6.03 -15.57 -12.33
CA VAL A 200 6.93 -14.42 -12.19
C VAL A 200 7.92 -14.66 -11.07
N GLU A 201 7.46 -15.15 -9.91
CA GLU A 201 8.35 -15.53 -8.80
C GLU A 201 9.37 -16.58 -9.25
N SER A 202 8.91 -17.65 -9.91
CA SER A 202 9.79 -18.67 -10.47
C SER A 202 10.77 -18.12 -11.51
N ALA A 203 10.34 -17.16 -12.35
CA ALA A 203 11.19 -16.54 -13.35
C ALA A 203 12.28 -15.66 -12.73
N ILE A 204 11.98 -14.96 -11.63
CA ILE A 204 12.96 -14.18 -10.87
C ILE A 204 13.99 -15.11 -10.23
N THR A 205 13.54 -16.17 -9.54
CA THR A 205 14.45 -17.16 -8.94
C THR A 205 15.34 -17.84 -9.99
N ASP A 206 14.79 -18.21 -11.16
CA ASP A 206 15.58 -18.77 -12.29
C ASP A 206 16.59 -17.74 -12.83
N LEU A 207 16.22 -16.45 -12.86
CA LEU A 207 17.09 -15.36 -13.32
C LEU A 207 18.27 -15.13 -12.37
N GLU A 208 18.03 -15.07 -11.07
CA GLU A 208 19.07 -14.93 -10.05
C GLU A 208 20.01 -16.15 -10.02
N ASN A 209 19.46 -17.37 -10.10
CA ASN A 209 20.25 -18.60 -10.12
C ASN A 209 21.20 -18.71 -11.33
N ARG A 210 20.77 -18.23 -12.50
CA ARG A 210 21.60 -18.22 -13.73
C ARG A 210 22.64 -17.12 -13.73
N ASN A 211 22.43 -16.06 -12.96
CA ASN A 211 23.25 -14.85 -12.96
C ASN A 211 23.73 -14.56 -11.53
N PRO A 212 24.72 -15.32 -11.00
CA PRO A 212 25.26 -15.08 -9.67
C PRO A 212 25.78 -13.63 -9.54
N GLY A 213 25.20 -12.87 -8.61
CA GLY A 213 25.46 -11.44 -8.46
C GLY A 213 24.37 -10.52 -9.03
N LEU A 214 23.31 -11.04 -9.63
CA LEU A 214 22.07 -10.29 -9.85
C LEU A 214 21.10 -10.61 -8.71
N SER A 215 20.49 -9.58 -8.14
CA SER A 215 19.39 -9.75 -7.18
C SER A 215 18.23 -8.81 -7.51
N VAL A 216 17.01 -9.31 -7.34
CA VAL A 216 15.78 -8.58 -7.62
C VAL A 216 14.99 -8.42 -6.33
N ARG A 217 14.87 -7.19 -5.84
CA ARG A 217 13.97 -6.87 -4.73
C ARG A 217 12.58 -6.59 -5.30
N THR A 218 11.61 -7.39 -4.90
CA THR A 218 10.24 -7.32 -5.42
C THR A 218 9.34 -6.52 -4.50
N HIS A 219 8.52 -5.65 -5.10
CA HIS A 219 7.51 -4.85 -4.41
C HIS A 219 6.12 -5.19 -4.97
N TRP A 220 5.34 -5.96 -4.22
CA TRP A 220 4.03 -6.43 -4.66
C TRP A 220 2.94 -5.41 -4.36
N ILE A 221 2.41 -4.78 -5.41
CA ILE A 221 1.32 -3.82 -5.32
C ILE A 221 0.00 -4.57 -5.50
N THR A 222 -0.55 -5.05 -4.39
CA THR A 222 -1.74 -5.92 -4.36
C THR A 222 -3.05 -5.18 -4.14
N LYS A 223 -3.00 -3.92 -3.71
CA LYS A 223 -4.20 -3.16 -3.31
C LYS A 223 -4.44 -2.04 -4.32
N ALA A 224 -5.59 -1.97 -4.97
CA ALA A 224 -5.91 -0.83 -5.83
C ALA A 224 -6.09 0.47 -4.99
N GLY A 225 -6.75 0.33 -3.84
CA GLY A 225 -7.04 1.37 -2.86
C GLY A 225 -7.82 0.76 -1.68
N TYR A 226 -8.11 1.56 -0.66
CA TYR A 226 -8.99 1.15 0.43
C TYR A 226 -10.41 1.63 0.18
N GLY A 227 -11.41 0.77 0.35
CA GLY A 227 -12.83 1.13 0.15
C GLY A 227 -13.34 2.10 1.21
N ARG A 228 -14.33 2.93 0.86
CA ARG A 228 -14.90 3.95 1.76
C ARG A 228 -15.89 3.40 2.77
N ASP A 229 -16.76 2.49 2.36
CA ASP A 229 -17.75 1.88 3.22
C ASP A 229 -17.06 0.86 4.15
N PRO A 230 -17.10 1.05 5.47
CA PRO A 230 -16.34 0.26 6.43
C PRO A 230 -16.87 -1.17 6.66
N LEU A 231 -18.12 -1.45 6.24
CA LEU A 231 -18.75 -2.77 6.38
C LEU A 231 -18.85 -3.51 5.06
N TYR A 232 -18.61 -2.87 3.92
CA TYR A 232 -18.67 -3.54 2.61
C TYR A 232 -17.86 -4.83 2.61
N ARG A 233 -18.58 -5.94 2.42
CA ARG A 233 -18.05 -7.30 2.51
C ARG A 233 -18.64 -8.16 1.39
N PRO A 234 -18.03 -8.14 0.20
CA PRO A 234 -18.53 -8.94 -0.91
C PRO A 234 -18.35 -10.43 -0.65
N TYR A 235 -19.23 -11.24 -1.23
CA TYR A 235 -19.18 -12.69 -1.18
C TYR A 235 -18.18 -13.22 -2.22
N ILE A 236 -17.36 -14.20 -1.83
CA ILE A 236 -16.47 -14.95 -2.71
C ILE A 236 -16.55 -16.43 -2.36
N ASN A 237 -16.59 -17.29 -3.38
CA ASN A 237 -16.67 -18.74 -3.23
C ASN A 237 -15.30 -19.41 -3.38
N ASP A 238 -15.05 -20.45 -2.58
CA ASP A 238 -13.80 -21.21 -2.61
C ASP A 238 -14.05 -22.71 -2.54
N THR A 239 -14.76 -23.16 -1.50
CA THR A 239 -15.08 -24.59 -1.31
C THR A 239 -16.04 -25.10 -2.40
N VAL A 240 -16.93 -24.22 -2.86
CA VAL A 240 -17.96 -24.51 -3.85
C VAL A 240 -17.70 -23.75 -5.14
N ASP A 241 -18.08 -24.31 -6.29
CA ASP A 241 -17.90 -23.63 -7.57
C ASP A 241 -18.84 -22.45 -7.77
N SER A 242 -18.51 -21.59 -8.73
CA SER A 242 -19.22 -20.35 -9.01
C SER A 242 -20.66 -20.52 -9.48
N ARG A 243 -21.10 -21.76 -9.79
CA ARG A 243 -22.46 -22.10 -10.22
C ARG A 243 -23.39 -22.42 -9.05
N GLN A 244 -22.85 -22.68 -7.86
CA GLN A 244 -23.65 -22.91 -6.67
C GLN A 244 -24.46 -21.67 -6.27
N THR A 245 -25.53 -21.88 -5.52
CA THR A 245 -26.43 -20.80 -5.11
C THR A 245 -25.69 -19.72 -4.33
N VAL A 246 -25.73 -18.49 -4.84
CA VAL A 246 -25.19 -17.30 -4.17
C VAL A 246 -26.35 -16.44 -3.66
N ASN A 247 -26.34 -16.13 -2.36
CA ASN A 247 -27.40 -15.37 -1.70
C ASN A 247 -27.12 -13.87 -1.59
N ASP A 248 -25.93 -13.44 -2.03
CA ASP A 248 -25.45 -12.08 -1.86
C ASP A 248 -25.34 -11.37 -3.20
N ILE A 249 -25.62 -10.06 -3.20
CA ILE A 249 -25.58 -9.25 -4.43
C ILE A 249 -24.15 -8.96 -4.85
N TYR A 250 -23.35 -8.43 -3.94
CA TYR A 250 -21.96 -8.10 -4.23
C TYR A 250 -21.16 -9.40 -4.22
N TYR A 251 -20.88 -9.91 -5.42
CA TYR A 251 -20.32 -11.25 -5.65
C TYR A 251 -19.06 -11.17 -6.50
N TYR A 252 -17.99 -11.83 -6.03
CA TYR A 252 -16.77 -12.11 -6.75
C TYR A 252 -16.68 -13.62 -7.01
N PRO A 253 -16.76 -14.09 -8.27
CA PRO A 253 -16.62 -15.51 -8.56
C PRO A 253 -15.17 -15.96 -8.32
N GLY A 254 -14.97 -16.84 -7.34
CA GLY A 254 -13.68 -17.42 -6.98
C GLY A 254 -13.46 -18.75 -7.71
N ALA A 255 -13.73 -19.87 -7.03
CA ALA A 255 -13.56 -21.22 -7.58
C ALA A 255 -14.45 -21.46 -8.82
N MET A 256 -13.84 -21.96 -9.89
CA MET A 256 -14.49 -22.23 -11.18
C MET A 256 -14.95 -23.69 -11.30
N PRO A 257 -16.01 -23.97 -12.09
CA PRO A 257 -16.46 -25.33 -12.33
C PRO A 257 -15.37 -26.16 -13.01
N ALA A 258 -15.32 -27.46 -12.70
CA ALA A 258 -14.37 -28.39 -13.32
C ALA A 258 -14.43 -28.34 -14.85
N GLY A 259 -13.25 -28.33 -15.49
CA GLY A 259 -13.10 -28.20 -16.95
C GLY A 259 -13.08 -26.75 -17.47
N SER A 260 -13.14 -25.75 -16.58
CA SER A 260 -12.85 -24.35 -16.94
C SER A 260 -11.38 -24.15 -17.29
N ALA A 261 -11.05 -23.07 -18.00
CA ALA A 261 -9.68 -22.77 -18.42
C ALA A 261 -8.73 -22.39 -17.28
N SER A 262 -9.28 -21.99 -16.13
CA SER A 262 -8.57 -21.71 -14.87
C SER A 262 -9.35 -22.30 -13.69
N THR A 263 -8.66 -22.58 -12.57
CA THR A 263 -9.28 -23.12 -11.35
C THR A 263 -9.99 -22.02 -10.56
N PHE A 264 -9.40 -20.83 -10.54
CA PHE A 264 -9.92 -19.64 -9.89
C PHE A 264 -9.97 -18.47 -10.87
N TYR A 265 -11.07 -17.72 -10.84
CA TYR A 265 -11.14 -16.43 -11.52
C TYR A 265 -10.59 -15.31 -10.65
N TYR A 266 -11.15 -15.14 -9.44
CA TYR A 266 -10.52 -14.43 -8.34
C TYR A 266 -9.92 -15.45 -7.36
N VAL A 267 -8.69 -15.23 -6.90
CA VAL A 267 -8.02 -16.13 -5.96
C VAL A 267 -8.30 -15.63 -4.53
N PRO A 268 -9.12 -16.32 -3.73
CA PRO A 268 -9.54 -15.82 -2.42
C PRO A 268 -8.39 -15.61 -1.43
N ASP A 269 -7.30 -16.37 -1.56
CA ASP A 269 -6.12 -16.25 -0.71
C ASP A 269 -5.22 -15.06 -1.05
N LEU A 270 -5.36 -14.49 -2.25
CA LEU A 270 -4.65 -13.26 -2.63
C LEU A 270 -5.39 -11.99 -2.17
N ILE A 271 -6.59 -12.12 -1.61
CA ILE A 271 -7.39 -10.99 -1.13
C ILE A 271 -7.21 -10.84 0.39
N ALA A 272 -6.52 -9.79 0.81
CA ALA A 272 -6.31 -9.45 2.22
C ALA A 272 -7.39 -8.53 2.81
N ALA A 273 -8.29 -8.02 1.96
CA ALA A 273 -9.44 -7.22 2.38
C ALA A 273 -10.53 -8.05 3.07
N LYS A 274 -11.43 -7.37 3.77
CA LYS A 274 -12.66 -7.96 4.34
C LYS A 274 -13.54 -8.55 3.24
N VAL A 275 -13.79 -9.85 3.31
CA VAL A 275 -14.67 -10.58 2.38
C VAL A 275 -15.50 -11.61 3.14
N SER A 276 -16.58 -12.06 2.52
CA SER A 276 -17.37 -13.20 3.00
C SER A 276 -16.97 -14.43 2.18
N LEU A 277 -16.05 -15.24 2.72
CA LEU A 277 -15.58 -16.47 2.09
C LEU A 277 -16.58 -17.59 2.39
N ASP A 278 -17.27 -18.09 1.36
CA ASP A 278 -18.32 -19.12 1.49
C ASP A 278 -19.39 -18.80 2.57
N GLY A 279 -19.63 -17.51 2.82
CA GLY A 279 -20.61 -17.03 3.81
C GLY A 279 -20.05 -16.73 5.21
N VAL A 280 -18.72 -16.85 5.39
CA VAL A 280 -18.03 -16.61 6.66
C VAL A 280 -17.10 -15.39 6.54
N ASP A 281 -17.04 -14.56 7.58
CA ASP A 281 -16.11 -13.44 7.67
C ASP A 281 -14.64 -13.90 7.50
N LYS A 282 -13.92 -13.33 6.55
CA LYS A 282 -12.46 -13.48 6.40
C LYS A 282 -11.81 -12.08 6.40
N ASN A 283 -10.67 -11.98 7.06
CA ASN A 283 -9.89 -10.75 7.22
C ASN A 283 -10.66 -9.60 7.89
N GLY A 284 -11.64 -9.92 8.74
CA GLY A 284 -12.32 -8.97 9.61
C GLY A 284 -11.40 -8.37 10.68
N TRP A 285 -11.96 -7.53 11.55
CA TRP A 285 -11.23 -7.00 12.69
C TRP A 285 -10.87 -8.13 13.66
N ASP A 286 -9.58 -8.18 14.02
CA ASP A 286 -9.04 -9.03 15.07
C ASP A 286 -7.94 -8.23 15.81
N PRO A 287 -8.00 -8.11 17.15
CA PRO A 287 -7.09 -7.23 17.89
C PRO A 287 -5.63 -7.70 17.84
N VAL A 288 -5.38 -8.98 17.52
CA VAL A 288 -4.03 -9.57 17.56
C VAL A 288 -3.43 -9.67 16.17
N THR A 289 -4.22 -10.10 15.18
CA THR A 289 -3.74 -10.47 13.84
C THR A 289 -4.19 -9.50 12.76
N ASN A 290 -5.23 -8.68 12.98
CA ASN A 290 -5.68 -7.69 12.02
C ASN A 290 -6.37 -6.48 12.68
N PRO A 291 -5.61 -5.65 13.42
CA PRO A 291 -6.16 -4.54 14.21
C PRO A 291 -6.73 -3.40 13.35
N TYR A 292 -6.31 -3.30 12.08
CA TYR A 292 -6.68 -2.21 11.16
C TYR A 292 -7.24 -2.74 9.83
N PRO A 293 -8.32 -3.53 9.82
CA PRO A 293 -8.83 -4.15 8.61
C PRO A 293 -9.31 -3.10 7.60
N TYR A 294 -9.32 -3.47 6.32
CA TYR A 294 -9.80 -2.60 5.23
C TYR A 294 -10.81 -3.33 4.35
N THR A 295 -11.69 -2.58 3.70
CA THR A 295 -12.65 -3.09 2.71
C THR A 295 -12.12 -2.90 1.29
N LEU A 296 -12.58 -3.72 0.36
CA LEU A 296 -12.20 -3.59 -1.05
C LEU A 296 -12.64 -2.24 -1.64
N ALA A 297 -11.73 -1.59 -2.38
CA ALA A 297 -12.07 -0.49 -3.27
C ALA A 297 -12.40 -1.03 -4.66
N ASP A 298 -13.66 -0.95 -5.08
CA ASP A 298 -14.13 -1.47 -6.37
C ASP A 298 -15.14 -0.54 -7.06
N HIS A 299 -15.80 -1.03 -8.12
CA HIS A 299 -16.87 -0.29 -8.80
C HIS A 299 -18.03 0.15 -7.87
N TRP A 300 -18.29 -0.62 -6.82
CA TRP A 300 -19.37 -0.37 -5.88
C TRP A 300 -18.85 0.53 -4.76
N ASN A 301 -17.87 0.06 -4.01
CA ASN A 301 -17.25 0.76 -2.91
C ASN A 301 -16.01 1.52 -3.41
N HIS A 302 -16.20 2.78 -3.82
CA HIS A 302 -15.11 3.61 -4.33
C HIS A 302 -13.95 3.77 -3.32
N ALA A 303 -12.77 4.09 -3.83
CA ALA A 303 -11.57 4.29 -3.00
C ALA A 303 -11.72 5.50 -2.06
N MET A 304 -11.19 5.37 -0.84
CA MET A 304 -10.99 6.47 0.09
C MET A 304 -10.24 7.60 -0.60
N ARG A 305 -10.52 8.84 -0.17
CA ARG A 305 -9.77 10.01 -0.61
C ARG A 305 -8.31 9.90 -0.15
N TYR A 306 -7.39 10.49 -0.92
CA TYR A 306 -5.95 10.28 -0.73
C TYR A 306 -5.46 10.52 0.71
N PRO A 307 -5.82 11.63 1.40
CA PRO A 307 -5.33 11.87 2.76
C PRO A 307 -5.70 10.76 3.76
N ARG A 308 -6.93 10.25 3.68
CA ARG A 308 -7.39 9.15 4.55
C ARG A 308 -6.79 7.80 4.15
N ALA A 309 -6.65 7.54 2.86
CA ALA A 309 -6.02 6.32 2.36
C ALA A 309 -4.54 6.24 2.81
N LYS A 310 -3.80 7.35 2.68
CA LYS A 310 -2.43 7.50 3.15
C LYS A 310 -2.31 7.28 4.65
N ALA A 311 -3.17 7.91 5.46
CA ALA A 311 -3.16 7.75 6.91
C ALA A 311 -3.43 6.30 7.36
N LEU A 312 -4.36 5.59 6.69
CA LEU A 312 -4.62 4.18 6.98
C LEU A 312 -3.43 3.29 6.59
N TRP A 313 -2.79 3.56 5.45
CA TRP A 313 -1.56 2.86 5.05
C TRP A 313 -0.45 3.06 6.07
N ASP A 314 -0.15 4.31 6.47
CA ASP A 314 0.89 4.63 7.45
C ASP A 314 0.64 3.92 8.80
N THR A 315 -0.61 3.89 9.24
CA THR A 315 -1.00 3.19 10.48
C THR A 315 -0.76 1.68 10.36
N ARG A 316 -1.07 1.08 9.21
CA ARG A 316 -0.84 -0.35 8.96
C ARG A 316 0.65 -0.67 8.86
N THR A 317 1.43 0.13 8.14
CA THR A 317 2.89 -0.02 8.04
C THR A 317 3.54 0.04 9.41
N LYS A 318 3.16 1.02 10.25
CA LYS A 318 3.66 1.12 11.62
C LYS A 318 3.32 -0.11 12.47
N ALA A 319 2.11 -0.65 12.32
CA ALA A 319 1.70 -1.86 13.03
C ALA A 319 2.48 -3.11 12.59
N ILE A 320 2.88 -3.17 11.31
CA ILE A 320 3.74 -4.22 10.77
C ILE A 320 5.15 -4.09 11.36
N GLU A 321 5.73 -2.90 11.35
CA GLU A 321 7.05 -2.63 11.95
C GLU A 321 7.08 -3.02 13.44
N ASP A 322 6.07 -2.62 14.20
CA ASP A 322 5.93 -2.99 15.61
C ASP A 322 5.82 -4.51 15.80
N ARG A 323 5.14 -5.21 14.88
CA ARG A 323 5.05 -6.68 14.92
C ARG A 323 6.38 -7.34 14.56
N GLU A 324 7.09 -6.85 13.55
CA GLU A 324 8.42 -7.32 13.15
C GLU A 324 9.40 -7.18 14.32
N ASP A 325 9.40 -6.03 15.00
CA ASP A 325 10.24 -5.79 16.17
C ASP A 325 9.86 -6.67 17.36
N ALA A 326 8.55 -6.88 17.62
CA ALA A 326 8.10 -7.78 18.68
C ALA A 326 8.51 -9.25 18.42
N ILE A 327 8.43 -9.72 17.17
CA ILE A 327 8.91 -11.05 16.77
C ILE A 327 10.43 -11.14 16.97
N ARG A 328 11.19 -10.12 16.53
CA ARG A 328 12.65 -10.08 16.69
C ARG A 328 13.06 -10.10 18.16
N GLN A 329 12.42 -9.30 19.01
CA GLN A 329 12.68 -9.28 20.45
C GLN A 329 12.34 -10.62 21.11
N ALA A 330 11.22 -11.26 20.73
CA ALA A 330 10.85 -12.57 21.24
C ALA A 330 11.90 -13.64 20.88
N GLN A 331 12.41 -13.62 19.64
CA GLN A 331 13.48 -14.51 19.20
C GLN A 331 14.79 -14.27 19.97
N GLN A 332 15.16 -13.02 20.24
CA GLN A 332 16.35 -12.68 21.04
C GLN A 332 16.24 -13.14 22.49
N LEU A 333 15.04 -13.03 23.08
CA LEU A 333 14.77 -13.45 24.46
C LEU A 333 14.49 -14.95 24.59
N GLY A 334 14.38 -15.69 23.49
CA GLY A 334 14.04 -17.12 23.48
C GLY A 334 12.61 -17.42 23.96
N VAL A 335 11.70 -16.46 23.84
CA VAL A 335 10.28 -16.62 24.19
C VAL A 335 9.43 -16.84 22.94
N GLN A 336 8.19 -17.32 23.13
CA GLN A 336 7.27 -17.55 22.00
C GLN A 336 6.99 -16.24 21.26
N ALA A 337 7.29 -16.20 19.96
CA ALA A 337 7.00 -15.04 19.13
C ALA A 337 5.49 -14.83 18.95
N PRO A 338 5.02 -13.57 18.93
CA PRO A 338 3.63 -13.29 18.56
C PRO A 338 3.37 -13.76 17.11
N PRO A 339 2.13 -14.15 16.78
CA PRO A 339 1.79 -14.54 15.41
C PRO A 339 1.99 -13.35 14.46
N PRO A 340 2.31 -13.56 13.17
CA PRO A 340 2.32 -12.46 12.21
C PRO A 340 0.91 -11.85 12.04
N LEU A 341 0.84 -10.63 11.50
CA LEU A 341 -0.43 -10.07 11.07
C LEU A 341 -0.94 -10.82 9.83
N ILE A 342 -2.25 -10.78 9.58
CA ILE A 342 -2.89 -11.37 8.40
C ILE A 342 -2.27 -10.82 7.11
N ASP A 343 -1.88 -9.55 7.11
CA ASP A 343 -1.22 -8.87 6.00
C ASP A 343 0.04 -8.16 6.51
N MET A 344 1.20 -8.71 6.17
CA MET A 344 2.52 -8.16 6.50
C MET A 344 3.08 -7.29 5.36
N SER A 345 2.28 -6.93 4.35
CA SER A 345 2.71 -6.07 3.25
C SER A 345 2.83 -4.61 3.69
N LYS A 346 4.04 -4.06 3.60
CA LYS A 346 4.32 -2.63 3.82
C LYS A 346 4.01 -1.77 2.58
N GLU A 347 3.64 -2.40 1.47
CA GLU A 347 3.61 -1.72 0.18
C GLU A 347 2.36 -0.86 0.04
N PRO A 348 2.49 0.36 -0.52
CA PRO A 348 1.36 1.26 -0.65
C PRO A 348 0.32 0.69 -1.62
N PRO A 349 -0.97 1.01 -1.44
CA PRO A 349 -1.96 0.75 -2.47
C PRO A 349 -1.62 1.55 -3.74
N LEU A 350 -2.05 1.06 -4.90
CA LEU A 350 -1.78 1.63 -6.23
C LEU A 350 -2.11 3.14 -6.27
N GLN A 351 -3.22 3.56 -5.66
CA GLN A 351 -3.57 4.98 -5.52
C GLN A 351 -2.46 5.82 -4.84
N VAL A 352 -1.90 5.33 -3.74
CA VAL A 352 -0.86 6.05 -2.98
C VAL A 352 0.47 5.98 -3.73
N LEU A 353 0.79 4.83 -4.33
CA LEU A 353 2.00 4.68 -5.14
C LEU A 353 2.07 5.67 -6.29
N VAL A 354 1.01 5.76 -7.11
CA VAL A 354 1.04 6.65 -8.30
C VAL A 354 1.03 8.13 -7.91
N GLU A 355 0.40 8.48 -6.79
CA GLU A 355 0.46 9.84 -6.25
C GLU A 355 1.88 10.17 -5.77
N ASP A 356 2.49 9.27 -5.00
CA ASP A 356 3.83 9.47 -4.45
C ASP A 356 4.90 9.47 -5.56
N MET A 357 4.77 8.65 -6.60
CA MET A 357 5.63 8.71 -7.79
C MET A 357 5.52 10.05 -8.53
N ALA A 358 4.35 10.69 -8.52
CA ALA A 358 4.15 11.98 -9.17
C ALA A 358 4.61 13.16 -8.30
N GLN A 359 4.39 13.11 -6.99
CA GLN A 359 4.72 14.20 -6.05
C GLN A 359 6.15 14.12 -5.49
N ARG A 360 6.68 12.90 -5.30
CA ARG A 360 8.02 12.60 -4.77
C ARG A 360 8.80 11.74 -5.76
N PRO A 361 8.98 12.20 -7.02
CA PRO A 361 9.55 11.37 -8.09
C PRO A 361 10.97 10.89 -7.82
N ASP A 362 11.75 11.63 -7.01
CA ASP A 362 13.13 11.26 -6.67
C ASP A 362 13.22 9.94 -5.88
N HIS A 363 12.20 9.63 -5.06
CA HIS A 363 12.14 8.37 -4.31
C HIS A 363 11.95 7.16 -5.23
N TYR A 364 11.25 7.34 -6.36
CA TYR A 364 10.94 6.28 -7.32
C TYR A 364 11.79 6.37 -8.59
N ARG A 365 12.87 7.12 -8.55
CA ARG A 365 13.62 7.48 -9.75
C ARG A 365 14.20 6.24 -10.42
N HIS A 366 13.85 6.04 -11.69
CA HIS A 366 14.24 4.89 -12.50
C HIS A 366 13.69 3.54 -12.00
N SER A 367 12.59 3.53 -11.25
CA SER A 367 11.95 2.27 -10.82
C SER A 367 11.52 1.41 -12.02
N LEU A 368 11.55 0.10 -11.82
CA LEU A 368 11.08 -0.89 -12.79
C LEU A 368 9.67 -1.34 -12.42
N LEU A 369 8.70 -1.22 -13.34
CA LEU A 369 7.31 -1.58 -13.10
C LEU A 369 6.81 -2.61 -14.12
N ILE A 370 6.10 -3.61 -13.63
CA ILE A 370 5.43 -4.62 -14.47
C ILE A 370 3.94 -4.66 -14.11
N ASN A 371 3.08 -4.42 -15.10
CA ASN A 371 1.66 -4.71 -14.98
C ASN A 371 1.37 -6.18 -15.34
N LEU A 372 0.96 -6.95 -14.34
CA LEU A 372 0.68 -8.38 -14.48
C LEU A 372 -0.75 -8.68 -14.98
N HIS A 373 -1.59 -7.67 -15.19
CA HIS A 373 -2.98 -7.84 -15.66
C HIS A 373 -3.12 -7.96 -17.19
N GLY A 374 -2.01 -8.06 -17.93
CA GLY A 374 -2.01 -8.24 -19.40
C GLY A 374 -2.50 -7.00 -20.15
N GLU A 375 -3.52 -7.15 -21.01
CA GLU A 375 -4.11 -6.02 -21.77
C GLU A 375 -4.93 -5.06 -20.89
N LEU A 376 -5.22 -5.45 -19.66
CA LEU A 376 -6.01 -4.66 -18.72
C LEU A 376 -5.10 -3.72 -17.91
N LEU A 377 -5.49 -2.44 -17.83
CA LEU A 377 -4.90 -1.49 -16.91
C LEU A 377 -5.64 -1.52 -15.57
N PRO A 378 -5.00 -1.94 -14.46
CA PRO A 378 -5.60 -1.81 -13.13
C PRO A 378 -5.65 -0.34 -12.72
N THR A 379 -6.78 0.10 -12.18
CA THR A 379 -6.99 1.49 -11.76
C THR A 379 -7.78 1.56 -10.46
N PRO A 380 -7.43 2.47 -9.53
CA PRO A 380 -8.26 2.70 -8.35
C PRO A 380 -9.62 3.30 -8.73
N ALA A 381 -10.67 2.91 -8.01
CA ALA A 381 -12.01 3.46 -8.19
C ALA A 381 -12.14 4.86 -7.54
N LEU A 382 -11.47 5.86 -8.12
CA LEU A 382 -11.34 7.21 -7.57
C LEU A 382 -12.62 8.05 -7.67
N ARG A 383 -12.85 8.89 -6.65
CA ARG A 383 -13.86 9.95 -6.58
C ARG A 383 -13.35 11.00 -5.57
N ASN A 384 -13.66 12.28 -5.76
CA ASN A 384 -13.06 13.38 -4.98
C ASN A 384 -14.05 14.15 -4.07
N PHE A 385 -15.30 13.72 -3.93
CA PHE A 385 -16.26 14.29 -2.99
C PHE A 385 -16.77 13.24 -2.00
N SER A 386 -17.27 13.71 -0.86
CA SER A 386 -17.58 12.91 0.32
C SER A 386 -18.93 12.21 0.26
N ASP A 387 -19.04 11.10 0.98
CA ASP A 387 -20.32 10.44 1.26
C ASP A 387 -21.05 11.17 2.38
N ALA A 388 -22.38 11.16 2.37
CA ALA A 388 -23.16 11.81 3.40
C ALA A 388 -23.20 10.95 4.68
N ALA A 389 -23.13 11.61 5.83
CA ALA A 389 -23.41 10.99 7.13
C ALA A 389 -24.90 10.60 7.21
N LYS A 390 -25.17 9.46 7.84
CA LYS A 390 -26.53 8.91 8.00
C LYS A 390 -26.66 8.07 9.27
N LEU A 391 -27.86 8.09 9.84
CA LEU A 391 -28.30 7.24 10.96
C LEU A 391 -29.49 6.38 10.49
N PRO A 392 -29.25 5.25 9.79
CA PRO A 392 -30.32 4.49 9.14
C PRO A 392 -31.42 3.98 10.07
N THR A 393 -31.11 3.78 11.36
CA THR A 393 -32.04 3.29 12.39
C THR A 393 -32.83 4.41 13.06
N GLU A 394 -32.18 5.51 13.45
CA GLU A 394 -32.80 6.60 14.20
C GLU A 394 -33.47 7.62 13.30
N LEU A 395 -32.81 7.98 12.19
CA LEU A 395 -33.28 8.96 11.21
C LEU A 395 -33.23 8.37 9.79
N PRO A 396 -34.14 7.43 9.46
CA PRO A 396 -34.16 6.80 8.16
C PRO A 396 -34.30 7.83 7.03
N TYR A 397 -33.56 7.61 5.95
CA TYR A 397 -33.47 8.44 4.74
C TYR A 397 -32.84 9.81 4.92
N VAL A 398 -32.49 10.23 6.14
CA VAL A 398 -31.83 11.52 6.38
C VAL A 398 -30.35 11.39 6.00
N ARG A 399 -29.84 12.41 5.31
CA ARG A 399 -28.46 12.54 4.88
C ARG A 399 -27.94 13.94 5.19
N VAL A 400 -26.71 14.01 5.67
CA VAL A 400 -26.03 15.29 5.91
C VAL A 400 -24.61 15.25 5.37
N VAL A 401 -24.22 16.30 4.65
CA VAL A 401 -22.87 16.40 4.08
C VAL A 401 -22.43 17.86 3.99
N THR A 402 -21.14 18.08 4.17
CA THR A 402 -20.53 19.40 3.95
C THR A 402 -19.53 19.31 2.81
N HIS A 403 -19.55 20.32 1.94
CA HIS A 403 -18.54 20.49 0.90
C HIS A 403 -17.98 21.91 0.93
N PRO A 404 -16.67 22.09 0.71
CA PRO A 404 -16.12 23.41 0.40
C PRO A 404 -16.56 23.82 -1.01
N GLU A 405 -16.62 25.13 -1.28
CA GLU A 405 -16.94 25.64 -2.62
C GLU A 405 -15.83 25.35 -3.65
N GLU A 406 -14.58 25.20 -3.18
CA GLU A 406 -13.38 24.95 -3.98
C GLU A 406 -12.49 23.88 -3.33
N LEU A 407 -11.81 23.08 -4.15
CA LEU A 407 -10.73 22.21 -3.66
C LEU A 407 -9.52 23.04 -3.25
N ARG A 408 -9.14 24.06 -4.03
CA ARG A 408 -8.06 24.98 -3.67
C ARG A 408 -8.60 26.36 -3.36
N THR A 409 -8.27 26.86 -2.18
CA THR A 409 -8.40 28.28 -1.82
C THR A 409 -7.02 28.92 -1.91
N GLN A 410 -6.87 29.96 -2.73
CA GLN A 410 -5.55 30.54 -3.04
C GLN A 410 -4.95 31.27 -1.83
N SER A 411 -3.80 30.79 -1.36
CA SER A 411 -2.94 31.54 -0.44
C SER A 411 -2.06 32.51 -1.26
N PRO A 412 -2.12 33.84 -1.07
CA PRO A 412 -1.23 34.76 -1.77
C PRO A 412 0.19 34.67 -1.19
N PRO A 413 1.24 34.61 -2.02
CA PRO A 413 2.61 34.66 -1.54
C PRO A 413 2.96 36.05 -1.00
N GLY A 414 3.34 36.14 0.28
CA GLY A 414 4.04 37.29 0.85
C GLY A 414 3.25 38.60 0.99
N VAL A 415 1.94 38.61 0.75
CA VAL A 415 1.09 39.81 0.92
C VAL A 415 0.18 39.64 2.13
N THR A 416 0.47 40.38 3.21
CA THR A 416 -0.44 40.51 4.35
C THR A 416 -1.70 41.25 3.90
N GLY A 417 -2.87 40.62 3.97
CA GLY A 417 -4.17 41.28 3.77
C GLY A 417 -4.95 40.96 2.50
N ASP A 418 -4.41 40.19 1.55
CA ASP A 418 -5.12 39.82 0.30
C ASP A 418 -5.58 38.35 0.28
N VAL A 419 -6.06 37.87 1.42
CA VAL A 419 -6.35 36.45 1.67
C VAL A 419 -7.74 36.05 1.18
N THR A 420 -7.83 34.94 0.43
CA THR A 420 -9.13 34.40 0.01
C THR A 420 -9.78 33.62 1.16
N ASP A 421 -11.08 33.82 1.32
CA ASP A 421 -11.88 33.17 2.34
C ASP A 421 -12.24 31.74 1.93
N VAL A 422 -12.27 30.82 2.88
CA VAL A 422 -12.80 29.47 2.66
C VAL A 422 -14.31 29.48 2.89
N TYR A 423 -15.08 28.96 1.93
CA TYR A 423 -16.53 28.80 2.06
C TYR A 423 -16.90 27.33 2.13
N LEU A 424 -17.65 26.97 3.17
CA LEU A 424 -18.25 25.65 3.37
C LEU A 424 -19.76 25.73 3.18
N ARG A 425 -20.33 24.73 2.49
CA ARG A 425 -21.77 24.56 2.30
C ARG A 425 -22.23 23.27 2.95
N VAL A 426 -23.22 23.39 3.84
CA VAL A 426 -23.81 22.24 4.54
C VAL A 426 -25.16 21.92 3.93
N TYR A 427 -25.34 20.65 3.58
CA TYR A 427 -26.54 20.10 2.97
C TYR A 427 -27.18 19.11 3.94
N ALA A 428 -28.49 19.25 4.12
CA ALA A 428 -29.31 18.25 4.78
C ALA A 428 -30.46 17.91 3.82
N TYR A 429 -30.67 16.64 3.56
CA TYR A 429 -31.67 16.20 2.60
C TYR A 429 -32.22 14.81 2.93
N VAL A 430 -33.35 14.50 2.31
CA VAL A 430 -33.95 13.18 2.35
C VAL A 430 -33.62 12.41 1.08
N ALA A 431 -33.05 11.21 1.23
CA ALA A 431 -32.62 10.34 0.13
C ALA A 431 -33.80 9.65 -0.59
N ASP A 432 -34.94 9.45 0.08
CA ASP A 432 -36.19 9.04 -0.56
C ASP A 432 -37.36 9.91 -0.07
N PRO A 433 -37.60 11.07 -0.71
CA PRO A 433 -38.68 11.99 -0.33
C PRO A 433 -40.08 11.37 -0.44
N THR A 434 -40.24 10.25 -1.15
CA THR A 434 -41.53 9.58 -1.33
C THR A 434 -41.89 8.66 -0.17
N ARG A 435 -40.88 8.16 0.57
CA ARG A 435 -41.07 7.27 1.73
C ARG A 435 -40.85 7.94 3.07
N TYR A 436 -40.12 9.05 3.10
CA TYR A 436 -39.86 9.74 4.34
C TYR A 436 -41.13 10.30 4.95
N THR A 437 -41.44 9.84 6.15
CA THR A 437 -42.59 10.27 6.98
C THR A 437 -42.16 11.03 8.24
N GLY A 438 -40.86 11.26 8.41
CA GLY A 438 -40.31 12.00 9.55
C GLY A 438 -40.57 13.50 9.47
N PRO A 439 -40.07 14.27 10.45
CA PRO A 439 -40.24 15.72 10.50
C PRO A 439 -39.52 16.43 9.35
N ASP A 440 -40.08 17.55 8.89
CA ASP A 440 -39.48 18.34 7.79
C ASP A 440 -38.20 19.11 8.18
N VAL A 441 -37.83 19.07 9.46
CA VAL A 441 -36.70 19.79 10.08
C VAL A 441 -35.98 18.83 11.01
N MET A 442 -34.65 18.88 11.06
CA MET A 442 -33.84 18.21 12.08
C MET A 442 -34.34 18.64 13.47
N ASP A 443 -34.71 17.67 14.30
CA ASP A 443 -35.14 17.99 15.65
C ASP A 443 -33.96 18.48 16.52
N SER A 444 -34.28 19.08 17.67
CA SER A 444 -33.26 19.60 18.58
C SER A 444 -32.42 18.52 19.25
N ALA A 445 -32.85 17.25 19.19
CA ALA A 445 -32.15 16.11 19.74
C ALA A 445 -31.15 15.50 18.73
N HIS A 446 -31.21 15.88 17.45
CA HIS A 446 -30.30 15.43 16.40
C HIS A 446 -29.75 16.60 15.55
N PRO A 447 -29.07 17.59 16.16
CA PRO A 447 -28.42 18.65 15.40
C PRO A 447 -27.31 18.12 14.49
N ILE A 448 -26.98 18.92 13.46
CA ILE A 448 -25.83 18.64 12.60
C ILE A 448 -24.57 19.11 13.31
N LEU A 449 -23.56 18.26 13.31
CA LEU A 449 -22.25 18.55 13.85
C LEU A 449 -21.25 18.70 12.72
N LEU A 450 -20.44 19.75 12.79
CA LEU A 450 -19.39 20.03 11.83
C LEU A 450 -18.08 20.30 12.56
N GLU A 451 -17.06 19.48 12.32
CA GLU A 451 -15.75 19.63 12.93
C GLU A 451 -14.76 20.14 11.89
N VAL A 452 -14.17 21.31 12.14
CA VAL A 452 -13.00 21.78 11.39
C VAL A 452 -11.76 21.38 12.18
N MET A 453 -11.01 20.41 11.64
CA MET A 453 -9.90 19.80 12.36
C MET A 453 -8.67 20.71 12.42
N ASP A 454 -7.94 20.60 13.53
CA ASP A 454 -6.62 21.19 13.80
C ASP A 454 -6.57 22.73 13.72
N MET A 455 -7.73 23.40 13.72
CA MET A 455 -7.85 24.86 13.71
C MET A 455 -8.83 25.34 14.77
N ASP A 456 -8.44 26.37 15.52
CA ASP A 456 -9.28 27.10 16.47
C ASP A 456 -9.94 28.32 15.79
N LEU A 457 -11.25 28.21 15.58
CA LEU A 457 -12.10 29.22 14.96
C LEU A 457 -12.94 29.99 15.98
N THR A 458 -12.57 29.92 17.26
CA THR A 458 -13.22 30.66 18.34
C THR A 458 -12.50 31.97 18.66
N ASP A 459 -13.15 32.84 19.43
CA ASP A 459 -12.55 34.10 19.89
C ASP A 459 -11.47 33.91 20.98
N GLY A 460 -11.25 32.67 21.44
CA GLY A 460 -10.26 32.34 22.48
C GLY A 460 -10.68 32.71 23.90
N THR A 461 -11.90 33.21 24.12
CA THR A 461 -12.37 33.63 25.46
C THR A 461 -13.01 32.49 26.26
N GLY A 462 -13.17 31.31 25.64
CA GLY A 462 -13.89 30.17 26.21
C GLY A 462 -15.41 30.34 26.26
N SER A 463 -15.95 31.47 25.77
CA SER A 463 -17.39 31.76 25.78
C SER A 463 -18.19 31.04 24.67
N GLY A 464 -17.52 30.22 23.84
CA GLY A 464 -18.13 29.61 22.66
C GLY A 464 -18.49 30.61 21.55
N ALA A 465 -17.86 31.80 21.55
CA ALA A 465 -18.03 32.78 20.50
C ALA A 465 -17.05 32.52 19.35
N ALA A 466 -17.48 32.83 18.13
CA ALA A 466 -16.64 32.66 16.95
C ALA A 466 -15.60 33.77 16.81
N ALA A 467 -14.49 33.43 16.16
CA ALA A 467 -13.44 34.36 15.82
C ALA A 467 -13.97 35.55 14.98
N PRO A 468 -13.39 36.76 15.13
CA PRO A 468 -13.80 37.93 14.37
C PRO A 468 -13.81 37.69 12.85
N GLY A 469 -14.90 38.11 12.19
CA GLY A 469 -15.08 37.98 10.75
C GLY A 469 -15.64 36.64 10.28
N LEU A 470 -15.63 35.60 11.13
CA LEU A 470 -16.29 34.33 10.83
C LEU A 470 -17.80 34.54 10.76
N THR A 471 -18.44 34.04 9.70
CA THR A 471 -19.89 34.15 9.55
C THR A 471 -20.52 32.80 9.24
N VAL A 472 -21.55 32.45 10.01
CA VAL A 472 -22.44 31.32 9.73
C VAL A 472 -23.76 31.88 9.25
N GLN A 473 -24.17 31.47 8.05
CA GLN A 473 -25.39 31.94 7.40
C GLN A 473 -26.33 30.79 7.12
N CYS A 474 -27.64 31.04 7.24
CA CYS A 474 -28.68 30.07 6.98
C CYS A 474 -29.57 30.51 5.82
N LEU A 475 -30.10 29.54 5.07
CA LEU A 475 -31.17 29.73 4.09
C LEU A 475 -32.45 29.06 4.63
N GLN A 476 -33.27 29.86 5.31
CA GLN A 476 -34.54 29.42 5.88
C GLN A 476 -35.63 29.35 4.82
N GLY A 477 -36.56 28.40 4.98
CA GLY A 477 -37.83 28.34 4.25
C GLY A 477 -38.08 27.02 3.53
N GLY A 478 -39.24 26.96 2.89
CA GLY A 478 -39.87 25.75 2.34
C GLY A 478 -40.72 25.02 3.37
N VAL A 479 -40.22 24.93 4.60
CA VAL A 479 -40.87 24.23 5.72
C VAL A 479 -41.09 25.22 6.87
N MET A 480 -42.03 24.92 7.77
CA MET A 480 -42.35 25.82 8.89
C MET A 480 -41.16 25.92 9.85
N VAL A 481 -40.48 27.06 9.82
CA VAL A 481 -39.41 27.45 10.74
C VAL A 481 -39.76 28.84 11.25
N ALA A 482 -39.75 29.08 12.56
CA ALA A 482 -40.06 30.40 13.14
C ALA A 482 -41.47 30.91 12.79
N GLY A 483 -42.42 30.00 12.52
CA GLY A 483 -43.76 30.35 12.07
C GLY A 483 -43.86 30.81 10.60
N ASN A 484 -42.79 30.67 9.80
CA ASN A 484 -42.74 31.09 8.40
C ASN A 484 -42.17 29.97 7.51
N ASN A 485 -42.82 29.70 6.38
CA ASN A 485 -42.36 28.74 5.37
C ASN A 485 -41.82 29.39 4.09
N ALA A 486 -41.80 30.73 4.00
CA ALA A 486 -41.24 31.44 2.86
C ALA A 486 -39.73 31.27 2.82
N TYR A 487 -39.18 31.04 1.62
CA TYR A 487 -37.74 31.09 1.42
C TYR A 487 -37.22 32.52 1.60
N THR A 488 -36.09 32.61 2.28
CA THR A 488 -35.32 33.84 2.49
C THR A 488 -33.90 33.65 1.95
N PRO A 489 -33.26 34.71 1.41
CA PRO A 489 -31.85 34.66 1.03
C PRO A 489 -30.95 34.27 2.21
N PHE A 490 -29.75 33.77 1.92
CA PHE A 490 -28.73 33.54 2.96
C PHE A 490 -28.51 34.82 3.79
N ALA A 491 -28.72 34.69 5.09
CA ALA A 491 -28.50 35.75 6.08
C ALA A 491 -27.75 35.18 7.29
N ASN A 492 -27.11 36.04 8.08
CA ASN A 492 -26.39 35.62 9.28
C ASN A 492 -27.36 34.92 10.25
N ALA A 493 -27.02 33.71 10.64
CA ALA A 493 -27.81 32.92 11.55
C ALA A 493 -27.58 33.40 13.00
N PRO A 494 -28.63 33.50 13.83
CA PRO A 494 -28.48 33.82 15.25
C PRO A 494 -27.66 32.76 15.98
N ASN A 495 -26.79 33.20 16.89
CA ASN A 495 -26.08 32.31 17.80
C ASN A 495 -27.09 31.73 18.81
N TYR A 496 -26.95 30.44 19.11
CA TYR A 496 -27.78 29.73 20.06
C TYR A 496 -27.50 30.24 21.48
N ASN A 497 -28.57 30.71 22.16
CA ASN A 497 -28.51 31.12 23.55
C ASN A 497 -29.19 30.06 24.43
N PHE A 498 -28.40 29.34 25.23
CA PHE A 498 -28.88 28.29 26.15
C PHE A 498 -29.92 28.80 27.16
N ASP A 499 -29.92 30.11 27.46
CA ASP A 499 -30.81 30.70 28.46
C ASP A 499 -32.22 31.03 27.94
N ALA A 500 -32.44 31.03 26.62
CA ALA A 500 -33.67 31.59 26.01
C ALA A 500 -34.72 30.56 25.53
N PHE A 501 -34.42 29.24 25.55
CA PHE A 501 -35.33 28.09 25.28
C PHE A 501 -36.43 28.27 24.20
N THR A 502 -36.22 29.13 23.20
CA THR A 502 -37.18 29.40 22.13
C THR A 502 -36.60 28.93 20.80
N PHE A 503 -37.11 27.78 20.35
CA PHE A 503 -36.52 26.94 19.30
C PHE A 503 -37.06 27.09 17.88
N PRO A 504 -37.79 28.15 17.44
CA PRO A 504 -38.43 27.98 16.15
C PRO A 504 -37.47 28.35 14.99
N ALA A 505 -36.34 29.05 15.21
CA ALA A 505 -35.43 29.48 14.14
C ALA A 505 -34.18 28.59 13.95
N MET A 506 -33.58 28.63 12.75
CA MET A 506 -32.25 28.07 12.48
C MET A 506 -31.20 28.82 13.30
N THR A 507 -30.52 28.12 14.21
CA THR A 507 -29.51 28.69 15.12
C THR A 507 -28.24 27.82 15.09
N TRP A 508 -27.13 28.37 15.56
CA TRP A 508 -25.86 27.65 15.60
C TRP A 508 -25.04 28.01 16.83
N SER A 509 -24.06 27.19 17.17
CA SER A 509 -23.06 27.47 18.22
C SER A 509 -21.72 26.87 17.83
N CYS A 510 -20.63 27.29 18.48
CA CYS A 510 -19.30 26.75 18.23
C CYS A 510 -18.44 26.65 19.49
N TRP A 511 -17.54 25.65 19.51
CA TRP A 511 -16.53 25.49 20.56
C TRP A 511 -15.25 24.93 19.99
N PHE A 512 -14.13 25.24 20.65
CA PHE A 512 -12.86 24.56 20.40
C PHE A 512 -12.72 23.38 21.35
N PHE A 513 -12.43 22.20 20.79
CA PHE A 513 -12.37 20.94 21.51
C PHE A 513 -10.95 20.36 21.49
N ASP A 514 -10.39 20.14 22.69
CA ASP A 514 -9.14 19.41 22.91
C ASP A 514 -9.44 18.05 23.57
N PRO A 515 -9.43 16.94 22.80
CA PRO A 515 -9.62 15.58 23.33
C PRO A 515 -8.43 15.06 24.16
N GLY A 516 -7.35 15.84 24.31
CA GLY A 516 -6.16 15.47 25.07
C GLY A 516 -4.96 15.08 24.20
N PRO A 517 -3.85 14.67 24.83
CA PRO A 517 -2.57 14.47 24.14
C PRO A 517 -2.62 13.33 23.13
N GLY A 518 -1.99 13.53 21.98
CA GLY A 518 -1.94 12.54 20.89
C GLY A 518 -3.24 12.43 20.09
N LYS A 519 -4.22 13.30 20.34
CA LYS A 519 -5.49 13.37 19.60
C LYS A 519 -5.58 14.69 18.82
N ARG A 520 -6.26 14.63 17.67
CA ARG A 520 -6.53 15.80 16.83
C ARG A 520 -7.57 16.69 17.49
N LYS A 521 -7.35 18.01 17.42
CA LYS A 521 -8.28 19.01 17.95
C LYS A 521 -9.26 19.42 16.87
N SER A 522 -10.35 20.05 17.26
CA SER A 522 -11.30 20.58 16.29
C SER A 522 -12.04 21.80 16.81
N THR A 523 -12.44 22.68 15.89
CA THR A 523 -13.58 23.57 16.15
C THR A 523 -14.84 22.83 15.76
N LEU A 524 -15.71 22.59 16.74
CA LEU A 524 -17.03 22.01 16.56
C LEU A 524 -18.07 23.11 16.34
N PHE A 525 -18.80 23.06 15.23
CA PHE A 525 -20.04 23.80 15.03
C PHE A 525 -21.24 22.87 15.21
N VAL A 526 -22.27 23.37 15.90
CA VAL A 526 -23.53 22.66 16.08
C VAL A 526 -24.64 23.48 15.42
N LEU A 527 -25.36 22.87 14.47
CA LEU A 527 -26.36 23.53 13.63
C LEU A 527 -27.75 22.96 13.93
N TYR A 528 -28.63 23.79 14.48
CA TYR A 528 -29.95 23.40 14.96
C TYR A 528 -31.06 23.74 13.97
N ASN A 529 -32.17 22.99 14.04
CA ASN A 529 -33.40 23.24 13.29
C ASN A 529 -33.18 23.34 11.76
N THR A 530 -32.32 22.49 11.22
CA THR A 530 -32.00 22.50 9.78
C THR A 530 -33.13 21.86 8.98
N PRO A 531 -33.74 22.55 7.99
CA PRO A 531 -34.74 21.94 7.11
C PRO A 531 -34.19 20.74 6.33
N LEU A 532 -34.93 19.63 6.33
CA LEU A 532 -34.60 18.39 5.62
C LEU A 532 -35.22 18.30 4.22
N ARG A 533 -36.30 19.05 3.99
CA ARG A 533 -37.07 19.06 2.74
C ARG A 533 -36.90 20.39 2.02
N THR A 534 -37.02 20.39 0.68
CA THR A 534 -36.89 21.61 -0.15
C THR A 534 -38.13 21.88 -1.01
N PRO A 535 -39.35 21.92 -0.43
CA PRO A 535 -40.58 21.99 -1.21
C PRO A 535 -40.67 23.27 -2.03
N TYR A 536 -41.41 23.21 -3.14
CA TYR A 536 -41.64 24.34 -4.01
C TYR A 536 -42.75 25.24 -3.46
N VAL A 537 -42.38 26.39 -2.89
CA VAL A 537 -43.29 27.34 -2.23
C VAL A 537 -43.14 28.71 -2.89
N SER A 538 -44.25 29.30 -3.33
CA SER A 538 -44.27 30.65 -3.93
C SER A 538 -43.22 30.84 -5.03
N THR A 539 -43.07 29.87 -5.92
CA THR A 539 -42.08 29.82 -7.04
C THR A 539 -40.60 29.67 -6.64
N LYS A 540 -40.33 29.49 -5.35
CA LYS A 540 -39.00 29.24 -4.76
C LYS A 540 -38.92 27.79 -4.24
N GLY A 541 -37.74 27.32 -3.88
CA GLY A 541 -37.48 25.92 -3.52
C GLY A 541 -37.30 25.01 -4.73
N LEU A 542 -37.34 23.69 -4.53
CA LEU A 542 -37.07 22.69 -5.56
C LEU A 542 -38.38 22.05 -6.06
N ASN A 543 -38.65 22.13 -7.35
CA ASN A 543 -39.83 21.50 -7.94
C ASN A 543 -39.66 19.97 -7.96
N THR A 544 -40.76 19.20 -7.91
CA THR A 544 -40.75 17.73 -7.90
C THR A 544 -40.51 17.10 -9.28
N ASN A 545 -40.25 17.92 -10.30
CA ASN A 545 -40.02 17.48 -11.67
C ASN A 545 -38.58 16.99 -11.92
N LEU A 546 -38.38 16.28 -13.03
CA LEU A 546 -37.09 15.68 -13.42
C LEU A 546 -36.00 16.71 -13.75
N ARG A 547 -36.39 17.96 -14.02
CA ARG A 547 -35.49 19.08 -14.34
C ARG A 547 -34.84 19.67 -13.10
N SER A 548 -35.63 19.86 -12.05
CA SER A 548 -35.20 20.39 -10.76
C SER A 548 -34.40 19.39 -9.94
N ARG A 549 -34.85 18.12 -9.88
CA ARG A 549 -34.27 17.10 -9.01
C ARG A 549 -33.32 16.17 -9.77
N LEU A 550 -32.17 15.88 -9.17
CA LEU A 550 -31.26 14.86 -9.65
C LEU A 550 -31.65 13.53 -9.01
N TYR A 551 -32.04 12.56 -9.84
CA TYR A 551 -32.41 11.20 -9.42
C TYR A 551 -33.56 11.12 -8.42
N GLY A 552 -34.47 12.10 -8.44
CA GLY A 552 -35.57 12.21 -7.48
C GLY A 552 -35.16 12.77 -6.11
N LEU A 553 -33.86 13.02 -5.88
CA LEU A 553 -33.31 13.54 -4.64
C LEU A 553 -33.57 15.04 -4.48
N GLU A 554 -33.70 15.49 -3.23
CA GLU A 554 -33.70 16.91 -2.86
C GLU A 554 -32.26 17.42 -2.63
N TYR A 555 -31.32 16.90 -3.41
CA TYR A 555 -29.89 17.16 -3.29
C TYR A 555 -29.30 17.61 -4.63
N VAL A 556 -28.86 18.87 -4.67
CA VAL A 556 -28.12 19.43 -5.80
C VAL A 556 -26.96 20.26 -5.23
N PRO A 557 -25.75 19.68 -5.15
CA PRO A 557 -24.61 20.34 -4.53
C PRO A 557 -23.83 21.23 -5.50
N GLY A 558 -23.99 21.05 -6.81
CA GLY A 558 -23.20 21.79 -7.80
C GLY A 558 -23.49 23.29 -7.80
N PRO A 559 -22.53 24.10 -8.29
CA PRO A 559 -22.72 25.54 -8.44
C PRO A 559 -23.64 25.81 -9.64
N ILE A 560 -24.88 26.18 -9.33
CA ILE A 560 -25.87 26.55 -10.34
C ILE A 560 -25.92 28.07 -10.43
N GLY A 561 -25.64 28.59 -11.62
CA GLY A 561 -25.61 30.04 -11.87
C GLY A 561 -24.72 30.43 -13.04
N THR A 562 -24.80 31.70 -13.44
CA THR A 562 -23.90 32.27 -14.44
C THR A 562 -22.46 32.26 -13.92
N GLY A 563 -21.50 31.86 -14.75
CA GLY A 563 -20.08 31.84 -14.38
C GLY A 563 -19.72 30.79 -13.33
N ASN A 564 -20.47 29.68 -13.25
CA ASN A 564 -20.21 28.55 -12.35
C ASN A 564 -20.23 28.94 -10.86
N GLN A 565 -21.10 29.89 -10.52
CA GLN A 565 -21.25 30.38 -9.15
C GLN A 565 -22.44 29.74 -8.44
N PHE A 566 -22.47 29.80 -7.12
CA PHE A 566 -23.59 29.33 -6.28
C PHE A 566 -24.71 30.36 -6.12
N THR A 567 -24.94 31.19 -7.13
CA THR A 567 -25.91 32.30 -7.06
C THR A 567 -27.35 31.84 -7.15
N LYS A 568 -27.64 30.72 -7.84
CA LYS A 568 -28.98 30.13 -7.93
C LYS A 568 -29.18 29.09 -6.83
N ASN A 569 -29.82 29.52 -5.76
CA ASN A 569 -30.12 28.71 -4.57
C ASN A 569 -31.65 28.61 -4.37
N LEU A 570 -32.07 27.98 -3.27
CA LEU A 570 -33.50 27.74 -2.97
C LEU A 570 -34.36 29.01 -2.89
N ASP A 571 -33.80 30.18 -2.60
CA ASP A 571 -34.53 31.45 -2.60
C ASP A 571 -34.76 32.03 -4.01
N THR A 572 -34.07 31.50 -5.02
CA THR A 572 -34.21 31.99 -6.40
C THR A 572 -35.55 31.55 -6.99
N VAL A 573 -36.21 32.43 -7.75
CA VAL A 573 -37.48 32.14 -8.44
C VAL A 573 -37.23 31.24 -9.67
N GLY A 574 -38.15 30.31 -9.95
CA GLY A 574 -38.16 29.48 -11.16
C GLY A 574 -38.09 27.98 -10.88
N ASP A 575 -38.20 27.17 -11.93
CA ASP A 575 -38.44 25.72 -11.88
C ASP A 575 -37.24 24.85 -12.32
N GLY A 576 -36.09 25.47 -12.57
CA GLY A 576 -34.83 24.76 -12.86
C GLY A 576 -34.11 24.27 -11.59
N PRO A 577 -32.99 23.55 -11.74
CA PRO A 577 -32.19 23.11 -10.60
C PRO A 577 -31.62 24.31 -9.84
N LYS A 578 -31.40 24.12 -8.54
CA LYS A 578 -30.93 25.14 -7.59
C LYS A 578 -30.01 24.47 -6.58
N ASN A 579 -28.93 25.14 -6.16
CA ASN A 579 -28.10 24.63 -5.08
C ASN A 579 -28.94 24.49 -3.79
N THR A 580 -28.88 23.32 -3.14
CA THR A 580 -29.76 22.98 -2.01
C THR A 580 -29.13 23.17 -0.64
N ALA A 581 -27.98 23.84 -0.54
CA ALA A 581 -27.31 24.09 0.74
C ALA A 581 -28.23 24.88 1.70
N ARG A 582 -28.24 24.47 2.97
CA ARG A 582 -28.99 25.13 4.05
C ARG A 582 -28.15 26.06 4.88
N TRP A 583 -26.85 25.78 4.97
CA TRP A 583 -25.89 26.63 5.66
C TRP A 583 -24.72 27.02 4.76
N ARG A 584 -24.21 28.22 4.97
CA ARG A 584 -22.96 28.71 4.40
C ARG A 584 -22.07 29.22 5.55
N ILE A 585 -20.90 28.63 5.69
CA ILE A 585 -19.91 29.03 6.69
C ILE A 585 -18.73 29.66 5.96
N LYS A 586 -18.38 30.88 6.34
CA LYS A 586 -17.23 31.61 5.83
C LYS A 586 -16.15 31.59 6.89
N ILE A 587 -15.02 30.97 6.58
CA ILE A 587 -13.79 31.04 7.37
C ILE A 587 -12.92 32.13 6.75
N PRO A 588 -12.71 33.26 7.45
CA PRO A 588 -11.94 34.37 6.91
C PRO A 588 -10.49 33.97 6.68
N GLY A 589 -9.96 34.32 5.51
CA GLY A 589 -8.55 34.05 5.21
C GLY A 589 -7.59 34.75 6.17
N VAL A 590 -8.04 35.82 6.84
CA VAL A 590 -7.24 36.54 7.86
C VAL A 590 -6.98 35.68 9.09
N LEU A 591 -7.80 34.66 9.40
CA LEU A 591 -7.54 33.80 10.56
C LEU A 591 -6.30 32.92 10.36
N TRP A 592 -5.83 32.77 9.12
CA TRP A 592 -4.59 32.04 8.81
C TRP A 592 -3.33 32.73 9.32
N ASP A 593 -3.40 34.01 9.71
CA ASP A 593 -2.28 34.78 10.23
C ASP A 593 -2.19 34.91 11.75
N GLN A 594 -3.14 34.32 12.48
CA GLN A 594 -3.36 34.61 13.90
C GLN A 594 -2.94 33.47 14.82
N GLN A 595 -2.01 32.60 14.39
CA GLN A 595 -1.59 31.40 15.15
C GLN A 595 -2.79 30.58 15.62
N ARG A 596 -3.64 30.13 14.69
CA ARG A 596 -4.89 29.41 15.00
C ARG A 596 -4.82 27.91 14.74
N PHE A 597 -3.78 27.42 14.09
CA PHE A 597 -3.59 25.99 13.93
C PHE A 597 -2.97 25.36 15.16
N THR A 598 -3.27 24.09 15.39
CA THR A 598 -2.88 23.39 16.62
C THR A 598 -2.15 22.09 16.35
N THR A 599 -1.21 21.74 17.21
CA THR A 599 -0.48 20.46 17.22
C THR A 599 -1.24 19.38 17.98
N LEU A 600 -0.70 18.15 18.02
CA LEU A 600 -1.26 17.02 18.78
C LEU A 600 -0.95 17.07 20.30
N ASP A 601 -0.24 18.08 20.79
CA ASP A 601 0.09 18.27 22.20
C ASP A 601 -1.12 18.68 23.06
N SER A 602 -1.05 18.47 24.37
CA SER A 602 -2.05 19.01 25.33
C SER A 602 -1.31 19.63 26.52
N PRO A 603 -1.39 20.96 26.73
CA PRO A 603 -2.17 21.93 25.95
C PRO A 603 -1.68 22.07 24.50
N PRO A 604 -2.54 22.44 23.55
CA PRO A 604 -2.17 22.55 22.14
C PRO A 604 -1.13 23.66 21.92
N MET A 605 -0.13 23.38 21.08
CA MET A 605 0.77 24.42 20.58
C MET A 605 0.13 25.08 19.36
N TYR A 606 0.01 26.40 19.41
CA TYR A 606 -0.54 27.20 18.32
C TYR A 606 0.55 27.62 17.34
N PHE A 607 0.27 27.54 16.04
CA PHE A 607 1.22 27.95 15.00
C PHE A 607 0.56 28.65 13.81
N ASP A 608 1.37 29.44 13.09
CA ASP A 608 1.02 30.04 11.80
C ASP A 608 1.67 29.19 10.69
N PRO A 609 0.89 28.58 9.80
CA PRO A 609 1.42 27.71 8.75
C PRO A 609 2.28 28.46 7.73
N ARG A 610 2.19 29.79 7.63
CA ARG A 610 3.04 30.55 6.71
C ARG A 610 4.47 30.68 7.22
N THR A 611 4.66 30.48 8.54
CA THR A 611 5.98 30.51 9.17
C THR A 611 6.66 29.13 9.18
N THR A 612 5.93 28.07 8.81
CA THR A 612 6.51 26.73 8.66
C THR A 612 7.12 26.57 7.27
N THR A 613 7.95 25.54 7.11
CA THR A 613 8.62 25.23 5.83
C THR A 613 7.64 24.78 4.74
N SER A 614 6.48 24.19 5.11
CA SER A 614 5.39 23.86 4.19
C SER A 614 4.25 24.89 4.31
N GLN A 615 4.34 25.96 3.52
CA GLN A 615 3.47 27.13 3.67
C GLN A 615 2.03 26.93 3.11
N ASP A 616 1.67 25.68 2.79
CA ASP A 616 0.38 25.22 2.28
C ASP A 616 -0.27 24.31 3.33
N VAL A 617 -1.60 24.39 3.50
CA VAL A 617 -2.32 23.59 4.51
C VAL A 617 -3.56 22.92 3.95
N MET A 618 -3.80 21.70 4.39
CA MET A 618 -5.04 20.97 4.14
C MET A 618 -5.98 21.13 5.35
N LEU A 619 -7.20 21.59 5.10
CA LEU A 619 -8.29 21.55 6.08
C LEU A 619 -9.03 20.23 5.94
N THR A 620 -9.20 19.54 7.07
CA THR A 620 -10.13 18.40 7.16
C THR A 620 -11.42 18.87 7.80
N VAL A 621 -12.55 18.57 7.16
CA VAL A 621 -13.88 18.93 7.66
C VAL A 621 -14.70 17.66 7.81
N ARG A 622 -15.18 17.38 9.02
CA ARG A 622 -16.02 16.22 9.33
C ARG A 622 -17.44 16.65 9.60
N THR A 623 -18.41 15.90 9.08
CA THR A 623 -19.84 16.14 9.31
C THR A 623 -20.48 14.91 9.91
N ARG A 624 -21.30 15.11 10.95
CA ARG A 624 -22.01 14.08 11.71
C ARG A 624 -23.42 14.55 12.07
N ILE A 625 -24.26 13.63 12.50
CA ILE A 625 -25.59 13.83 13.05
C ILE A 625 -25.51 13.40 14.52
N TRP A 626 -25.76 14.32 15.44
CA TRP A 626 -25.76 13.98 16.86
C TRP A 626 -26.82 12.92 17.17
N SER A 627 -26.43 11.82 17.81
CA SER A 627 -27.35 10.82 18.37
C SER A 627 -27.27 10.83 19.90
N PRO A 628 -28.38 11.11 20.61
CA PRO A 628 -28.43 11.02 22.07
C PRO A 628 -28.41 9.56 22.55
N LEU A 629 -28.66 8.58 21.67
CA LEU A 629 -28.62 7.16 22.00
C LEU A 629 -27.19 6.60 21.93
N ALA A 630 -26.35 7.13 21.03
CA ALA A 630 -24.98 6.66 20.86
C ALA A 630 -23.98 7.32 21.80
N THR A 631 -24.08 8.63 22.02
CA THR A 631 -23.16 9.35 22.91
C THR A 631 -23.90 10.41 23.73
N PRO A 632 -23.89 10.36 25.08
CA PRO A 632 -24.51 11.40 25.90
C PRO A 632 -23.66 12.69 25.97
N ASP A 633 -22.40 12.64 25.53
CA ASP A 633 -21.44 13.76 25.58
C ASP A 633 -20.77 13.99 24.22
N PHE A 634 -20.85 15.23 23.72
CA PHE A 634 -20.26 15.66 22.46
C PHE A 634 -18.73 15.58 22.46
N THR A 635 -18.11 15.55 23.64
CA THR A 635 -16.66 15.38 23.78
C THR A 635 -16.18 13.96 23.41
N LEU A 636 -17.07 12.96 23.38
CA LEU A 636 -16.73 11.58 23.04
C LEU A 636 -16.73 11.29 21.52
N LEU A 637 -17.19 12.25 20.69
CA LEU A 637 -17.26 12.10 19.23
C LEU A 637 -15.89 12.07 18.53
N GLY A 638 -14.82 12.45 19.23
CA GLY A 638 -13.46 12.45 18.70
C GLY A 638 -12.85 11.05 18.46
N SER A 639 -13.53 9.99 18.89
CA SER A 639 -13.12 8.61 18.60
C SER A 639 -13.52 8.19 17.17
N SER A 640 -12.62 7.45 16.53
CA SER A 640 -12.87 6.70 15.29
C SER A 640 -14.27 6.03 15.30
N PRO A 641 -14.99 5.96 14.15
CA PRO A 641 -16.24 5.19 14.06
C PRO A 641 -16.07 3.69 14.37
N TYR A 642 -14.81 3.26 14.50
CA TYR A 642 -14.42 1.98 15.08
C TYR A 642 -14.06 2.22 16.55
N GLY A 643 -14.82 1.62 17.46
CA GLY A 643 -14.43 1.52 18.87
C GLY A 643 -13.03 0.92 19.01
N ALA A 644 -12.36 1.20 20.13
CA ALA A 644 -11.03 0.65 20.41
C ALA A 644 -10.99 -0.89 20.42
N ASP A 645 -12.16 -1.52 20.54
CA ASP A 645 -12.44 -2.96 20.52
C ASP A 645 -13.04 -3.46 19.19
N GLY A 646 -12.97 -2.67 18.12
CA GLY A 646 -13.56 -3.02 16.83
C GLY A 646 -15.08 -3.03 16.79
N SER A 647 -15.75 -2.60 17.87
CA SER A 647 -17.20 -2.37 17.85
C SER A 647 -17.54 -1.22 16.91
N PHE A 648 -18.61 -1.38 16.15
CA PHE A 648 -19.11 -0.34 15.25
C PHE A 648 -20.08 0.54 16.03
N VAL A 649 -19.65 1.74 16.41
CA VAL A 649 -20.56 2.76 16.95
C VAL A 649 -20.92 3.68 15.79
N GLU A 650 -22.13 3.48 15.25
CA GLU A 650 -22.69 4.28 14.15
C GLU A 650 -21.73 4.54 12.98
N PRO A 651 -21.24 3.49 12.29
CA PRO A 651 -20.17 3.62 11.30
C PRO A 651 -20.52 4.46 10.06
N TYR A 652 -21.81 4.79 9.90
CA TYR A 652 -22.32 5.61 8.81
C TYR A 652 -22.60 7.05 9.20
N ASP A 653 -22.52 7.39 10.49
CA ASP A 653 -22.62 8.77 10.96
C ASP A 653 -21.29 9.50 10.82
N PHE A 654 -20.75 9.49 9.59
CA PHE A 654 -19.46 10.10 9.32
C PHE A 654 -19.33 10.50 7.85
N SER A 655 -19.09 11.78 7.63
CA SER A 655 -18.66 12.35 6.36
C SER A 655 -17.37 13.12 6.56
N GLU A 656 -16.39 12.97 5.66
CA GLU A 656 -15.13 13.71 5.73
C GLU A 656 -14.79 14.30 4.36
N THR A 657 -14.53 15.61 4.32
CA THR A 657 -14.11 16.36 3.13
C THR A 657 -12.82 17.14 3.39
N TYR A 658 -12.17 17.59 2.31
CA TYR A 658 -10.94 18.35 2.37
C TYR A 658 -10.99 19.56 1.42
N THR A 659 -10.29 20.61 1.81
CA THR A 659 -9.92 21.75 0.97
C THR A 659 -8.49 22.16 1.31
N TRP A 660 -7.77 22.69 0.34
CA TRP A 660 -6.37 23.08 0.47
C TRP A 660 -6.25 24.59 0.39
N TRP A 661 -5.78 25.19 1.47
CA TRP A 661 -5.34 26.57 1.45
C TRP A 661 -3.89 26.60 0.98
N ALA A 662 -3.71 26.83 -0.32
CA ALA A 662 -2.44 26.60 -0.98
C ALA A 662 -2.09 27.64 -2.04
N ARG A 663 -0.80 27.93 -2.17
CA ARG A 663 -0.27 28.94 -3.11
C ARG A 663 -0.22 28.48 -4.53
N THR A 664 0.07 27.20 -4.74
CA THR A 664 0.13 26.58 -6.06
C THR A 664 -0.93 25.49 -6.15
N ARG A 665 -1.43 25.25 -7.36
CA ARG A 665 -2.32 24.10 -7.62
C ARG A 665 -1.63 22.76 -7.37
N ASP A 666 -0.29 22.76 -7.35
CA ASP A 666 0.50 21.54 -7.24
C ASP A 666 0.53 20.96 -5.82
N ALA A 667 0.17 21.76 -4.82
CA ALA A 667 -0.02 21.30 -3.44
C ALA A 667 -1.28 20.44 -3.24
N VAL A 668 -2.26 20.51 -4.15
CA VAL A 668 -3.44 19.62 -4.12
C VAL A 668 -3.05 18.26 -4.70
N PRO A 669 -3.33 17.13 -4.04
CA PRO A 669 -3.00 15.82 -4.60
C PRO A 669 -3.62 15.60 -5.97
N PHE A 670 -2.85 15.06 -6.92
CA PHE A 670 -3.26 14.85 -8.30
C PHE A 670 -4.54 14.02 -8.41
N THR A 671 -4.67 12.97 -7.60
CA THR A 671 -5.85 12.11 -7.48
C THR A 671 -7.08 12.79 -6.86
N GLU A 672 -6.97 14.03 -6.38
CA GLU A 672 -8.08 14.85 -5.88
C GLU A 672 -8.53 15.93 -6.89
N ARG A 673 -7.66 16.30 -7.84
CA ARG A 673 -7.88 17.38 -8.84
C ARG A 673 -8.94 17.07 -9.89
N ALA A 674 -9.58 15.90 -9.84
CA ALA A 674 -10.65 15.55 -10.74
C ALA A 674 -11.69 14.61 -10.13
N GLN A 675 -12.93 14.77 -10.57
CA GLN A 675 -13.98 13.77 -10.41
C GLN A 675 -13.81 12.71 -11.51
N TYR A 676 -13.12 11.62 -11.20
CA TYR A 676 -12.96 10.52 -12.15
C TYR A 676 -14.27 9.76 -12.40
N ARG A 677 -15.12 9.64 -11.38
CA ARG A 677 -16.36 8.86 -11.39
C ARG A 677 -17.55 9.65 -10.85
N GLY A 678 -18.72 9.35 -11.40
CA GLY A 678 -20.01 9.89 -10.96
C GLY A 678 -20.56 10.97 -11.90
N ASP A 679 -21.76 11.44 -11.58
CA ASP A 679 -22.45 12.47 -12.36
C ASP A 679 -21.79 13.85 -12.14
N PRO A 680 -21.39 14.56 -13.21
CA PRO A 680 -20.80 15.89 -13.09
C PRO A 680 -21.75 16.95 -12.50
N ARG A 681 -23.06 16.72 -12.49
CA ARG A 681 -24.04 17.62 -11.86
C ARG A 681 -24.05 17.54 -10.33
N HIS A 682 -23.48 16.46 -9.77
CA HIS A 682 -23.23 16.33 -8.34
C HIS A 682 -21.85 16.83 -7.91
N ASN A 683 -21.01 17.32 -8.83
CA ASN A 683 -19.72 17.89 -8.47
C ASN A 683 -19.91 19.17 -7.62
N PRO A 684 -19.48 19.19 -6.35
CA PRO A 684 -19.68 20.36 -5.49
C PRO A 684 -18.63 21.46 -5.72
N TYR A 685 -17.52 21.17 -6.40
CA TYR A 685 -16.38 22.07 -6.48
C TYR A 685 -16.44 22.94 -7.74
N ARG A 686 -16.47 24.26 -7.59
CA ARG A 686 -16.56 25.18 -8.74
C ARG A 686 -15.28 25.21 -9.58
N ASP A 687 -14.14 25.00 -8.93
CA ASP A 687 -12.80 25.03 -9.53
C ASP A 687 -12.50 23.84 -10.44
N LEU A 688 -13.37 22.82 -10.44
CA LEU A 688 -13.32 21.71 -11.39
C LEU A 688 -14.13 21.97 -12.68
N LEU A 689 -14.96 23.01 -12.72
CA LEU A 689 -15.83 23.28 -13.86
C LEU A 689 -15.10 24.01 -14.99
N ASN A 690 -15.74 24.10 -16.15
CA ASN A 690 -15.12 24.72 -17.32
C ASN A 690 -14.85 26.22 -17.09
N GLY A 691 -13.62 26.65 -17.36
CA GLY A 691 -13.22 28.06 -17.32
C GLY A 691 -12.54 28.52 -16.04
N ASP A 692 -12.41 27.64 -15.04
CA ASP A 692 -11.63 27.92 -13.84
C ASP A 692 -10.11 27.82 -14.09
N PRO A 693 -9.26 28.68 -13.50
CA PRO A 693 -7.81 28.63 -13.70
C PRO A 693 -7.10 27.45 -13.02
N ASP A 694 -7.64 26.87 -11.95
CA ASP A 694 -6.92 25.90 -11.12
C ASP A 694 -7.01 24.50 -11.70
N PHE A 695 -8.23 23.99 -11.89
CA PHE A 695 -8.49 22.63 -12.35
C PHE A 695 -9.59 22.56 -13.44
N PRO A 696 -9.43 23.31 -14.55
CA PRO A 696 -10.47 23.43 -15.57
C PRO A 696 -10.89 22.07 -16.12
N ASN A 697 -12.20 21.87 -16.19
CA ASN A 697 -12.81 20.65 -16.71
C ASN A 697 -12.41 19.36 -15.96
N GLY A 698 -12.07 19.46 -14.67
CA GLY A 698 -11.82 18.33 -13.78
C GLY A 698 -13.06 17.58 -13.31
N TYR A 699 -14.19 17.63 -14.02
CA TYR A 699 -15.37 16.78 -13.74
C TYR A 699 -15.38 15.53 -14.64
N ASN A 700 -16.24 14.53 -14.34
CA ASN A 700 -16.34 13.33 -15.18
C ASN A 700 -17.08 13.63 -16.50
N TRP A 701 -16.38 13.62 -17.63
CA TRP A 701 -16.99 13.93 -18.92
C TRP A 701 -17.86 12.80 -19.47
N PHE A 702 -17.63 11.56 -19.03
CA PHE A 702 -18.11 10.37 -19.72
C PHE A 702 -19.25 9.66 -18.99
N HIS A 703 -19.82 10.28 -17.95
CA HIS A 703 -20.97 9.72 -17.24
C HIS A 703 -22.20 9.59 -18.15
N ASP A 704 -22.59 10.69 -18.79
CA ASP A 704 -23.71 10.77 -19.73
C ASP A 704 -23.62 12.03 -20.61
N SER A 705 -24.31 12.07 -21.75
CA SER A 705 -24.29 13.22 -22.68
C SER A 705 -24.95 14.49 -22.13
N LEU A 706 -25.81 14.37 -21.12
CA LEU A 706 -26.68 15.43 -20.56
C LEU A 706 -27.62 16.13 -21.56
N THR A 707 -27.50 15.85 -22.86
CA THR A 707 -28.32 16.38 -23.95
C THR A 707 -29.04 15.27 -24.70
N ASN A 708 -29.45 14.21 -24.00
CA ASN A 708 -30.13 13.04 -24.57
C ASN A 708 -31.55 13.43 -25.08
N THR A 709 -32.61 12.93 -24.45
CA THR A 709 -34.00 13.29 -24.84
C THR A 709 -34.40 14.70 -24.43
N GLN A 710 -33.65 15.30 -23.51
CA GLN A 710 -33.85 16.64 -22.97
C GLN A 710 -32.47 17.26 -22.74
N ASN A 711 -32.36 18.58 -22.91
CA ASN A 711 -31.11 19.29 -22.73
C ASN A 711 -30.97 19.80 -21.29
N ALA A 712 -30.23 19.08 -20.45
CA ALA A 712 -29.91 19.51 -19.08
C ALA A 712 -28.70 20.47 -19.03
N LYS A 713 -27.91 20.57 -20.10
CA LYS A 713 -26.69 21.40 -20.15
C LYS A 713 -27.00 22.89 -20.03
N THR A 714 -28.19 23.32 -20.46
CA THR A 714 -28.64 24.72 -20.31
C THR A 714 -28.73 25.18 -18.86
N ASP A 715 -29.04 24.27 -17.94
CA ASP A 715 -29.13 24.54 -16.51
C ASP A 715 -27.79 24.35 -15.78
N HIS A 716 -26.84 23.61 -16.37
CA HIS A 716 -25.51 23.31 -15.82
C HIS A 716 -24.40 23.85 -16.74
N GLN A 717 -24.35 25.18 -16.90
CA GLN A 717 -23.50 25.86 -17.88
C GLN A 717 -21.98 25.60 -17.71
N GLY A 718 -21.54 25.26 -16.50
CA GLY A 718 -20.13 24.92 -16.22
C GLY A 718 -19.68 23.57 -16.75
N ILE A 719 -20.62 22.71 -17.18
CA ILE A 719 -20.32 21.43 -17.80
C ILE A 719 -20.25 21.67 -19.31
N ALA A 720 -19.04 21.97 -19.81
CA ALA A 720 -18.81 22.26 -21.22
C ALA A 720 -18.85 21.00 -22.10
N ASN A 721 -18.32 19.88 -21.61
CA ASN A 721 -18.31 18.61 -22.33
C ASN A 721 -19.04 17.54 -21.53
N ALA A 722 -19.91 16.79 -22.18
CA ALA A 722 -20.63 15.68 -21.57
C ALA A 722 -20.89 14.66 -22.67
N PHE A 723 -20.30 13.48 -22.53
CA PHE A 723 -20.33 12.40 -23.50
C PHE A 723 -20.99 11.18 -22.89
N ASN A 724 -21.80 10.50 -23.70
CA ASN A 724 -22.42 9.26 -23.29
C ASN A 724 -21.41 8.11 -23.38
N ARG A 725 -20.63 7.95 -22.30
CA ARG A 725 -19.52 7.00 -22.15
C ARG A 725 -18.29 7.34 -22.98
N TYR A 726 -17.14 6.86 -22.52
CA TYR A 726 -15.89 6.93 -23.26
C TYR A 726 -15.91 5.87 -24.37
N ASN A 727 -15.98 6.30 -25.64
CA ASN A 727 -16.03 5.42 -26.81
C ASN A 727 -17.09 4.29 -26.71
N SER A 728 -18.29 4.60 -26.19
CA SER A 728 -19.36 3.62 -25.88
C SER A 728 -19.03 2.58 -24.79
N GLY A 729 -17.86 2.66 -24.17
CA GLY A 729 -17.36 1.78 -23.12
C GLY A 729 -17.61 2.34 -21.71
N PRO A 730 -16.56 2.72 -20.95
CA PRO A 730 -16.70 3.09 -19.54
C PRO A 730 -17.48 4.39 -19.29
N THR A 731 -18.11 4.48 -18.13
CA THR A 731 -18.86 5.67 -17.65
C THR A 731 -18.00 6.64 -16.82
N PHE A 732 -16.68 6.44 -16.80
CA PHE A 732 -15.72 7.22 -16.03
C PHE A 732 -14.63 7.82 -16.91
N ASP A 733 -13.88 8.79 -16.39
CA ASP A 733 -12.87 9.55 -17.12
C ASP A 733 -11.58 8.74 -17.34
N VAL A 734 -11.63 7.80 -18.29
CA VAL A 734 -10.51 6.93 -18.69
C VAL A 734 -9.24 7.74 -19.02
N PRO A 735 -9.29 8.80 -19.85
CA PRO A 735 -8.10 9.58 -20.18
C PRO A 735 -7.44 10.20 -18.94
N ARG A 736 -8.24 10.69 -17.98
CA ARG A 736 -7.73 11.26 -16.73
C ARG A 736 -7.10 10.21 -15.83
N VAL A 737 -7.70 9.03 -15.73
CA VAL A 737 -7.12 7.92 -14.96
C VAL A 737 -5.78 7.49 -15.58
N MET A 738 -5.69 7.38 -16.90
CA MET A 738 -4.44 7.05 -17.61
C MET A 738 -3.38 8.16 -17.46
N GLN A 739 -3.80 9.43 -17.39
CA GLN A 739 -2.93 10.56 -17.11
C GLN A 739 -2.24 10.45 -15.74
N VAL A 740 -2.92 9.91 -14.71
CA VAL A 740 -2.31 9.68 -13.38
C VAL A 740 -1.06 8.80 -13.51
N LEU A 741 -1.21 7.62 -14.13
CA LEU A 741 -0.10 6.68 -14.30
C LEU A 741 0.96 7.24 -15.24
N ARG A 742 0.56 7.85 -16.38
CA ARG A 742 1.52 8.46 -17.32
C ARG A 742 2.37 9.53 -16.63
N ASN A 743 1.76 10.41 -15.85
CA ASN A 743 2.48 11.47 -15.14
C ASN A 743 3.43 10.88 -14.10
N ALA A 744 2.98 9.89 -13.31
CA ALA A 744 3.85 9.16 -12.39
C ALA A 744 5.09 8.62 -13.11
N LEU A 745 4.93 7.86 -14.19
CA LEU A 745 6.03 7.25 -14.95
C LEU A 745 7.00 8.28 -15.54
N ILE A 746 6.48 9.40 -16.05
CA ILE A 746 7.30 10.45 -16.66
C ILE A 746 8.10 11.19 -15.59
N GLN A 747 7.49 11.58 -14.48
CA GLN A 747 8.17 12.35 -13.43
C GLN A 747 9.24 11.53 -12.73
N SER A 748 8.97 10.26 -12.42
CA SER A 748 9.94 9.34 -11.82
C SER A 748 10.94 8.75 -12.83
N ARG A 749 10.80 9.04 -14.14
CA ARG A 749 11.63 8.47 -15.22
C ARG A 749 11.69 6.94 -15.18
N SER A 750 10.58 6.31 -14.82
CA SER A 750 10.49 4.86 -14.62
C SER A 750 10.41 4.11 -15.94
N ILE A 751 10.72 2.81 -15.86
CA ILE A 751 10.52 1.87 -16.95
C ILE A 751 9.32 0.99 -16.63
N TYR A 752 8.37 0.93 -17.54
CA TYR A 752 7.09 0.25 -17.36
C TYR A 752 6.87 -0.76 -18.49
N THR A 753 6.29 -1.92 -18.17
CA THR A 753 5.91 -2.92 -19.16
C THR A 753 4.59 -3.60 -18.82
N THR A 754 3.91 -4.12 -19.84
CA THR A 754 2.80 -5.08 -19.68
C THR A 754 3.24 -6.44 -20.21
N LEU A 755 2.58 -7.51 -19.76
CA LEU A 755 2.93 -8.88 -20.16
C LEU A 755 2.79 -9.13 -21.66
N SER A 756 1.66 -8.73 -22.25
CA SER A 756 1.32 -9.06 -23.64
C SER A 756 0.16 -8.22 -24.18
N GLY A 757 -0.09 -8.40 -25.48
CA GLY A 757 -1.28 -7.92 -26.17
C GLY A 757 -1.31 -6.42 -26.50
N TYR A 758 -2.54 -5.93 -26.61
CA TYR A 758 -2.90 -4.55 -26.90
C TYR A 758 -2.71 -3.71 -25.63
N SER A 759 -1.91 -2.65 -25.71
CA SER A 759 -1.72 -1.75 -24.56
C SER A 759 -3.05 -1.12 -24.14
N TYR A 760 -3.55 -1.50 -22.96
CA TYR A 760 -4.69 -0.90 -22.26
C TYR A 760 -6.00 -0.91 -23.04
N TYR A 761 -6.32 -2.04 -23.70
CA TYR A 761 -7.61 -2.25 -24.36
C TYR A 761 -8.77 -2.39 -23.36
N TYR A 762 -8.44 -2.71 -22.10
CA TYR A 762 -9.38 -2.79 -20.99
C TYR A 762 -8.90 -1.95 -19.82
N VAL A 763 -9.83 -1.47 -19.00
CA VAL A 763 -9.53 -0.81 -17.72
C VAL A 763 -10.33 -1.49 -16.62
N GLY A 764 -9.63 -1.98 -15.60
CA GLY A 764 -10.23 -2.61 -14.43
C GLY A 764 -10.23 -1.66 -13.24
N CYS A 765 -11.27 -1.75 -12.42
CA CYS A 765 -11.41 -0.99 -11.19
C CYS A 765 -11.97 -1.79 -10.03
N GLY A 766 -12.19 -3.08 -10.20
CA GLY A 766 -12.67 -3.99 -9.19
C GLY A 766 -14.06 -4.54 -9.52
N ASN A 767 -14.26 -5.83 -9.22
CA ASN A 767 -15.51 -6.57 -9.43
C ASN A 767 -15.90 -6.72 -10.92
N GLU A 768 -14.95 -6.61 -11.84
CA GLU A 768 -15.20 -6.99 -13.21
C GLU A 768 -15.35 -8.52 -13.33
N ILE A 769 -16.34 -8.97 -14.09
CA ILE A 769 -16.57 -10.40 -14.35
C ILE A 769 -16.69 -10.56 -15.86
N GLY A 770 -15.75 -11.25 -16.49
CA GLY A 770 -15.83 -11.55 -17.90
C GLY A 770 -14.58 -12.18 -18.49
N TYR A 771 -14.75 -12.84 -19.63
CA TYR A 771 -13.71 -13.18 -20.59
C TYR A 771 -14.32 -13.26 -22.00
N ASP A 772 -13.47 -13.13 -23.02
CA ASP A 772 -13.83 -13.52 -24.39
C ASP A 772 -13.32 -14.95 -24.71
N SER A 773 -13.69 -15.45 -25.89
CA SER A 773 -13.31 -16.80 -26.32
C SER A 773 -11.79 -16.98 -26.52
N ALA A 774 -11.03 -15.91 -26.76
CA ALA A 774 -9.57 -15.99 -26.91
C ALA A 774 -8.88 -16.34 -25.59
N ASN A 775 -9.53 -16.06 -24.46
CA ASN A 775 -9.07 -16.40 -23.10
C ASN A 775 -9.44 -17.83 -22.66
N GLY A 776 -9.92 -18.69 -23.56
CA GLY A 776 -10.32 -20.05 -23.20
C GLY A 776 -11.71 -20.17 -22.54
N TYR A 777 -12.49 -19.08 -22.52
CA TYR A 777 -13.87 -19.06 -22.03
C TYR A 777 -14.86 -18.75 -23.17
N PRO A 778 -15.40 -19.76 -23.88
CA PRO A 778 -16.24 -19.55 -25.08
C PRO A 778 -17.48 -18.69 -24.85
N SER A 779 -18.01 -18.72 -23.63
CA SER A 779 -19.24 -18.00 -23.25
C SER A 779 -19.04 -17.06 -22.06
N SER A 780 -17.80 -16.73 -21.69
CA SER A 780 -17.42 -15.96 -20.47
C SER A 780 -17.47 -16.78 -19.17
N ILE A 781 -17.44 -16.10 -18.02
CA ILE A 781 -17.38 -16.70 -16.67
C ILE A 781 -18.73 -17.33 -16.30
N PRO A 782 -18.77 -18.65 -16.04
CA PRO A 782 -19.98 -19.32 -15.59
C PRO A 782 -20.28 -18.93 -14.14
N VAL A 783 -21.52 -18.57 -13.84
CA VAL A 783 -21.97 -18.21 -12.48
C VAL A 783 -23.41 -18.62 -12.20
N ASN A 784 -23.79 -18.64 -10.93
CA ASN A 784 -25.19 -18.58 -10.52
C ASN A 784 -25.81 -17.22 -10.86
N LEU A 785 -27.00 -17.23 -11.44
CA LEU A 785 -27.67 -16.01 -11.92
C LEU A 785 -28.61 -15.38 -10.90
N ARG A 786 -28.72 -15.90 -9.67
CA ARG A 786 -29.59 -15.31 -8.64
C ARG A 786 -29.27 -13.83 -8.36
N PRO A 787 -28.00 -13.38 -8.26
CA PRO A 787 -27.69 -11.95 -8.12
C PRO A 787 -28.18 -11.11 -9.30
N TRP A 788 -28.36 -11.70 -10.49
CA TRP A 788 -28.88 -11.05 -11.71
C TRP A 788 -30.38 -11.29 -11.94
N GLY A 789 -31.12 -11.71 -10.91
CA GLY A 789 -32.56 -11.92 -10.97
C GLY A 789 -33.00 -13.30 -11.47
N GLY A 790 -32.08 -14.26 -11.60
CA GLY A 790 -32.38 -15.67 -11.84
C GLY A 790 -33.00 -16.37 -10.61
N THR A 791 -33.45 -17.61 -10.80
CA THR A 791 -33.91 -18.48 -9.70
C THR A 791 -32.73 -19.04 -8.90
N LEU A 792 -33.00 -19.67 -7.75
CA LEU A 792 -31.99 -20.27 -6.85
C LEU A 792 -30.95 -21.17 -7.57
N THR A 793 -31.42 -21.94 -8.54
CA THR A 793 -30.63 -22.93 -9.29
C THR A 793 -30.28 -22.47 -10.70
N SER A 794 -30.64 -21.24 -11.07
CA SER A 794 -30.34 -20.70 -12.39
C SER A 794 -28.84 -20.43 -12.51
N THR A 795 -28.23 -20.97 -13.56
CA THR A 795 -26.82 -20.75 -13.90
C THR A 795 -26.73 -20.20 -15.32
N GLY A 796 -25.66 -19.48 -15.60
CA GLY A 796 -25.38 -18.90 -16.90
C GLY A 796 -24.02 -18.26 -16.92
N TYR A 797 -23.86 -17.22 -17.74
CA TYR A 797 -22.58 -16.56 -17.93
C TYR A 797 -22.71 -15.06 -17.78
N ILE A 798 -21.72 -14.45 -17.13
CA ILE A 798 -21.66 -12.99 -16.97
C ILE A 798 -20.43 -12.44 -17.69
N ASN A 799 -20.64 -11.33 -18.37
CA ASN A 799 -19.59 -10.55 -19.00
C ASN A 799 -19.92 -9.05 -18.86
N ASN A 800 -19.33 -8.41 -17.87
CA ASN A 800 -19.44 -6.99 -17.59
C ASN A 800 -18.23 -6.19 -18.12
N ILE A 801 -17.24 -6.88 -18.74
CA ILE A 801 -16.05 -6.24 -19.33
C ILE A 801 -16.32 -5.84 -20.78
N THR A 802 -16.87 -6.73 -21.59
CA THR A 802 -17.29 -6.42 -22.98
C THR A 802 -18.81 -6.34 -23.12
N GLY A 803 -19.57 -6.87 -22.17
CA GLY A 803 -21.03 -6.76 -22.13
C GLY A 803 -21.54 -5.67 -21.19
N ALA A 804 -22.86 -5.63 -21.02
CA ALA A 804 -23.56 -4.56 -20.31
C ALA A 804 -23.21 -4.50 -18.83
N ARG A 805 -22.96 -3.28 -18.33
CA ARG A 805 -22.86 -3.01 -16.90
C ARG A 805 -24.21 -3.10 -16.19
N HIS A 806 -24.15 -3.62 -14.98
CA HIS A 806 -25.29 -3.79 -14.10
C HIS A 806 -25.19 -2.89 -12.88
N LEU A 807 -26.33 -2.54 -12.30
CA LEU A 807 -26.44 -1.87 -11.01
C LEU A 807 -27.38 -2.64 -10.09
N ALA A 808 -27.06 -2.66 -8.80
CA ALA A 808 -27.94 -3.20 -7.78
C ALA A 808 -29.22 -2.36 -7.68
N ARG A 809 -30.38 -3.02 -7.60
CA ARG A 809 -31.68 -2.39 -7.36
C ARG A 809 -32.61 -3.29 -6.55
N SER A 810 -33.60 -2.68 -5.90
CA SER A 810 -34.67 -3.42 -5.24
C SER A 810 -35.60 -4.08 -6.27
N SER A 811 -36.12 -5.25 -5.92
CA SER A 811 -37.06 -6.01 -6.76
C SER A 811 -38.54 -5.62 -6.54
N ASP A 812 -38.81 -4.64 -5.68
CA ASP A 812 -40.15 -4.28 -5.20
C ASP A 812 -40.80 -3.03 -5.82
N THR A 813 -42.00 -2.70 -5.32
CA THR A 813 -42.73 -1.45 -5.55
C THR A 813 -42.14 -0.28 -4.76
N ASN A 814 -41.09 -0.51 -3.98
CA ASN A 814 -40.45 0.41 -3.06
C ASN A 814 -39.04 0.71 -3.61
N TYR A 815 -39.05 1.29 -4.81
CA TYR A 815 -37.88 1.57 -5.64
C TYR A 815 -36.66 2.09 -4.87
N TRP A 816 -35.55 1.38 -4.98
CA TRP A 816 -34.20 1.84 -4.63
C TRP A 816 -33.21 1.26 -5.65
N TRP A 817 -32.11 1.95 -5.88
CA TRP A 817 -30.98 1.45 -6.66
C TRP A 817 -29.67 2.04 -6.16
N GLY A 818 -28.58 1.31 -6.38
CA GLY A 818 -27.25 1.68 -5.91
C GLY A 818 -26.67 2.85 -6.71
N MET A 819 -26.52 4.00 -6.05
CA MET A 819 -25.82 5.18 -6.57
C MET A 819 -24.41 5.21 -5.98
N THR A 820 -23.51 4.40 -6.53
CA THR A 820 -22.15 4.18 -5.98
C THR A 820 -21.33 5.47 -5.89
N TRP A 821 -21.53 6.41 -6.81
CA TRP A 821 -20.89 7.73 -6.75
C TRP A 821 -21.44 8.65 -5.66
N LEU A 822 -22.47 8.25 -4.90
CA LEU A 822 -22.94 8.91 -3.68
C LEU A 822 -22.71 8.06 -2.42
N GLY A 823 -22.02 6.92 -2.54
CA GLY A 823 -21.83 5.98 -1.44
C GLY A 823 -23.09 5.20 -1.04
N GLU A 824 -24.13 5.21 -1.87
CA GLU A 824 -25.37 4.48 -1.60
C GLU A 824 -25.26 3.03 -2.08
N LEU A 825 -24.82 2.14 -1.18
CA LEU A 825 -24.69 0.69 -1.41
C LEU A 825 -25.89 -0.13 -0.92
N PHE A 826 -26.70 0.42 -0.04
CA PHE A 826 -27.89 -0.23 0.52
C PHE A 826 -28.98 0.79 0.83
N PRO A 827 -30.27 0.41 0.79
CA PRO A 827 -31.33 1.26 1.32
C PRO A 827 -31.43 1.13 2.85
N ASP A 828 -31.79 2.22 3.52
CA ASP A 828 -31.85 2.27 4.98
C ASP A 828 -32.78 1.23 5.61
N TRP A 829 -33.88 0.86 4.94
CA TRP A 829 -34.79 -0.18 5.43
C TRP A 829 -34.17 -1.59 5.43
N ALA A 830 -33.10 -1.82 4.66
CA ALA A 830 -32.35 -3.06 4.65
C ALA A 830 -31.13 -3.03 5.58
N TYR A 831 -30.88 -1.91 6.27
CA TYR A 831 -29.74 -1.76 7.16
C TYR A 831 -29.72 -2.85 8.23
N THR A 832 -30.80 -3.00 9.02
CA THR A 832 -30.84 -3.98 10.11
C THR A 832 -31.05 -5.41 9.60
N SER A 833 -31.82 -5.60 8.54
CA SER A 833 -32.22 -6.93 8.07
C SER A 833 -31.18 -7.65 7.21
N ASP A 834 -30.38 -6.88 6.46
CA ASP A 834 -29.38 -7.41 5.52
C ASP A 834 -27.98 -6.86 5.82
N TRP A 835 -27.79 -5.55 5.76
CA TRP A 835 -26.43 -4.96 5.74
C TRP A 835 -25.66 -5.14 7.06
N PHE A 836 -26.34 -4.84 8.17
CA PHE A 836 -25.85 -4.95 9.55
C PHE A 836 -26.35 -6.22 10.24
N ALA A 837 -27.09 -7.07 9.53
CA ALA A 837 -27.45 -8.39 10.06
C ALA A 837 -26.17 -9.18 10.35
N LEU A 838 -26.21 -10.01 11.39
CA LEU A 838 -25.05 -10.79 11.80
C LEU A 838 -25.02 -12.11 11.01
N ASP A 839 -23.82 -12.52 10.59
CA ASP A 839 -23.57 -13.86 10.07
C ASP A 839 -23.52 -14.91 11.20
N ALA A 840 -23.26 -16.17 10.83
CA ALA A 840 -23.18 -17.27 11.79
C ALA A 840 -22.07 -17.09 12.86
N ALA A 841 -21.08 -16.23 12.61
CA ALA A 841 -20.00 -15.90 13.52
C ALA A 841 -20.25 -14.60 14.31
N GLY A 842 -21.43 -14.00 14.19
CA GLY A 842 -21.79 -12.77 14.89
C GLY A 842 -21.18 -11.51 14.28
N LYS A 843 -20.71 -11.54 13.02
CA LYS A 843 -20.11 -10.39 12.33
C LYS A 843 -21.11 -9.75 11.35
N PRO A 844 -21.13 -8.41 11.17
CA PRO A 844 -22.00 -7.76 10.21
C PRO A 844 -21.81 -8.29 8.78
N ARG A 845 -22.92 -8.53 8.06
CA ARG A 845 -22.93 -9.14 6.73
C ARG A 845 -22.27 -8.30 5.65
N GLY A 846 -22.50 -6.99 5.64
CA GLY A 846 -21.90 -6.07 4.67
C GLY A 846 -22.35 -6.26 3.21
N ASN A 847 -23.54 -6.85 3.01
CA ASN A 847 -24.07 -7.22 1.70
C ASN A 847 -25.62 -7.23 1.71
N LEU A 848 -26.23 -7.43 0.53
CA LEU A 848 -27.68 -7.45 0.34
C LEU A 848 -28.16 -8.83 -0.10
N THR A 849 -29.35 -9.23 0.34
CA THR A 849 -29.92 -10.53 -0.03
C THR A 849 -30.40 -10.54 -1.48
N ALA A 850 -29.79 -11.39 -2.30
CA ALA A 850 -30.09 -11.53 -3.72
C ALA A 850 -31.42 -12.26 -4.00
N GLY A 851 -32.14 -11.82 -5.02
CA GLY A 851 -33.35 -12.44 -5.56
C GLY A 851 -34.41 -11.46 -6.06
N THR A 852 -35.57 -12.00 -6.43
CA THR A 852 -36.66 -11.25 -7.08
C THR A 852 -37.87 -11.01 -6.19
N ALA A 853 -37.84 -11.46 -4.93
CA ALA A 853 -38.89 -11.17 -3.96
C ALA A 853 -38.89 -9.69 -3.53
N THR A 854 -39.99 -9.23 -2.94
CA THR A 854 -40.19 -7.82 -2.55
C THR A 854 -39.14 -7.29 -1.57
N THR A 855 -38.55 -8.13 -0.71
CA THR A 855 -37.50 -7.70 0.22
C THR A 855 -36.09 -7.99 -0.28
N GLN A 856 -35.94 -8.39 -1.54
CA GLN A 856 -34.69 -8.82 -2.14
C GLN A 856 -34.22 -7.87 -3.24
N PHE A 857 -32.97 -8.07 -3.62
CA PHE A 857 -32.26 -7.21 -4.54
C PHE A 857 -31.78 -7.99 -5.76
N LYS A 858 -31.58 -7.29 -6.86
CA LYS A 858 -30.95 -7.86 -8.06
C LYS A 858 -30.08 -6.83 -8.77
N MET A 859 -29.10 -7.33 -9.50
CA MET A 859 -28.34 -6.60 -10.49
C MET A 859 -29.13 -6.56 -11.78
N ASP A 860 -29.48 -5.35 -12.23
CA ASP A 860 -30.16 -5.12 -13.51
C ASP A 860 -29.27 -4.26 -14.40
N VAL A 861 -29.44 -4.37 -15.70
CA VAL A 861 -28.65 -3.62 -16.67
C VAL A 861 -28.87 -2.12 -16.46
N ALA A 862 -27.82 -1.31 -16.55
CA ALA A 862 -27.88 0.14 -16.28
C ALA A 862 -29.05 0.83 -17.01
N GLN A 863 -29.24 0.54 -18.30
CA GLN A 863 -30.30 1.14 -19.12
C GLN A 863 -31.73 0.84 -18.63
N THR A 864 -31.94 -0.27 -17.94
CA THR A 864 -33.25 -0.72 -17.45
C THR A 864 -33.47 -0.39 -15.98
N VAL A 865 -32.48 0.20 -15.27
CA VAL A 865 -32.56 0.47 -13.83
C VAL A 865 -33.75 1.35 -13.46
N TYR A 866 -34.21 2.23 -14.36
CA TYR A 866 -35.37 3.11 -14.18
C TYR A 866 -36.70 2.54 -14.69
N ASN A 867 -36.74 1.31 -15.21
CA ASN A 867 -37.96 0.74 -15.76
C ASN A 867 -39.08 0.73 -14.70
N GLY A 868 -40.22 1.33 -15.04
CA GLY A 868 -41.38 1.50 -14.16
C GLY A 868 -41.29 2.68 -13.17
N ARG A 869 -40.22 3.50 -13.20
CA ARG A 869 -39.96 4.56 -12.20
C ARG A 869 -39.36 5.83 -12.82
N ALA A 870 -40.04 6.41 -13.81
CA ALA A 870 -39.58 7.60 -14.52
C ALA A 870 -39.34 8.83 -13.62
N ALA A 871 -40.03 8.93 -12.48
CA ALA A 871 -39.86 10.00 -11.49
C ALA A 871 -38.43 10.12 -10.92
N PHE A 872 -37.64 9.04 -10.97
CA PHE A 872 -36.27 8.98 -10.46
C PHE A 872 -35.22 9.15 -11.55
N LYS A 873 -35.62 9.41 -12.80
CA LYS A 873 -34.69 9.64 -13.91
C LYS A 873 -34.39 11.14 -14.01
N ALA A 874 -33.15 11.56 -13.75
CA ALA A 874 -32.76 12.97 -13.90
C ALA A 874 -32.88 13.44 -15.37
N GLN A 875 -33.28 14.70 -15.58
CA GLN A 875 -33.36 15.30 -16.92
C GLN A 875 -32.03 15.17 -17.67
N GLY A 876 -32.08 14.88 -18.97
CA GLY A 876 -30.88 14.73 -19.78
C GLY A 876 -30.08 13.46 -19.54
N THR A 877 -30.50 12.57 -18.64
CA THR A 877 -29.91 11.24 -18.43
C THR A 877 -30.54 10.22 -19.38
N ALA A 878 -29.73 9.40 -20.04
CA ALA A 878 -30.14 8.15 -20.69
C ALA A 878 -29.70 6.92 -19.89
N PHE A 879 -28.52 7.01 -19.24
CA PHE A 879 -27.90 5.93 -18.47
C PHE A 879 -27.76 4.61 -19.26
N ASN A 880 -27.20 4.71 -20.47
CA ASN A 880 -27.02 3.56 -21.35
C ASN A 880 -25.99 2.56 -20.79
N SER A 881 -26.19 1.28 -21.12
CA SER A 881 -25.31 0.19 -20.69
C SER A 881 -23.89 0.35 -21.23
N GLY A 882 -22.94 0.69 -20.37
CA GLY A 882 -21.50 0.69 -20.70
C GLY A 882 -20.86 -0.68 -20.56
N HIS A 883 -19.55 -0.72 -20.81
CA HIS A 883 -18.66 -1.87 -20.62
C HIS A 883 -17.24 -1.34 -20.29
N HIS A 884 -16.27 -2.19 -19.91
CA HIS A 884 -14.93 -1.75 -19.46
C HIS A 884 -13.83 -1.78 -20.53
N SER A 885 -14.20 -2.11 -21.78
CA SER A 885 -13.28 -1.99 -22.91
C SER A 885 -13.11 -0.54 -23.32
N THR A 886 -11.87 -0.08 -23.39
CA THR A 886 -11.49 1.17 -24.06
C THR A 886 -11.33 0.95 -25.55
N SER A 887 -11.23 -0.31 -25.98
CA SER A 887 -10.97 -0.72 -27.35
C SER A 887 -9.65 -0.15 -27.90
N THR A 888 -9.53 -0.02 -29.22
CA THR A 888 -8.29 0.38 -29.90
C THR A 888 -7.79 1.77 -29.52
N VAL A 889 -8.68 2.63 -29.01
CA VAL A 889 -8.36 4.02 -28.68
C VAL A 889 -7.71 4.18 -27.31
N GLY A 890 -7.78 3.16 -26.43
CA GLY A 890 -7.22 3.23 -25.08
C GLY A 890 -5.71 3.44 -25.06
N CYS A 891 -4.99 2.80 -25.98
CA CYS A 891 -3.55 3.02 -26.14
C CYS A 891 -3.24 4.47 -26.54
N VAL A 892 -4.05 5.06 -27.43
CA VAL A 892 -3.89 6.44 -27.89
C VAL A 892 -4.08 7.42 -26.73
N SER A 893 -5.09 7.20 -25.87
CA SER A 893 -5.32 8.01 -24.67
C SER A 893 -4.22 7.86 -23.62
N PHE A 894 -3.67 6.66 -23.44
CA PHE A 894 -2.57 6.44 -22.51
C PHE A 894 -1.28 7.12 -22.97
N PHE A 895 -0.86 6.93 -24.22
CA PHE A 895 0.37 7.56 -24.72
C PHE A 895 0.19 9.07 -24.92
N ASN A 896 -1.01 9.53 -25.28
CA ASN A 896 -1.36 10.91 -25.59
C ASN A 896 -0.20 11.64 -26.31
N ASN A 897 0.18 11.16 -27.49
CA ASN A 897 1.34 11.67 -28.23
C ASN A 897 0.96 12.17 -29.64
N GLY A 898 1.78 13.05 -30.22
CA GLY A 898 1.74 13.36 -31.66
C GLY A 898 0.54 14.22 -32.13
N THR A 899 -0.17 13.79 -33.17
CA THR A 899 -1.32 14.51 -33.76
C THR A 899 -2.43 13.52 -34.15
N THR A 900 -3.60 14.02 -34.54
CA THR A 900 -4.73 13.17 -34.99
C THR A 900 -4.40 12.30 -36.20
N THR A 901 -3.34 12.63 -36.94
CA THR A 901 -2.88 11.88 -38.12
C THR A 901 -1.56 11.12 -37.89
N ALA A 902 -0.94 11.27 -36.72
CA ALA A 902 0.37 10.70 -36.41
C ALA A 902 0.56 10.50 -34.90
N HIS A 903 0.23 9.32 -34.38
CA HIS A 903 0.32 8.95 -32.97
C HIS A 903 0.55 7.44 -32.78
N PHE A 904 0.75 7.01 -31.52
CA PHE A 904 0.92 5.61 -31.16
C PHE A 904 -0.35 4.79 -31.37
N ASN A 905 -0.26 3.62 -31.99
CA ASN A 905 -1.40 2.72 -32.15
C ASN A 905 -0.96 1.26 -32.28
N HIS A 906 -1.84 0.33 -31.84
CA HIS A 906 -1.71 -1.10 -32.06
C HIS A 906 -2.62 -1.56 -33.21
N HIS A 907 -2.26 -2.67 -33.85
CA HIS A 907 -2.97 -3.21 -35.01
C HIS A 907 -3.41 -4.66 -34.77
N PHE A 908 -4.57 -5.06 -35.31
CA PHE A 908 -5.07 -6.44 -35.28
C PHE A 908 -4.42 -7.27 -36.40
N LEU A 909 -3.15 -7.63 -36.23
CA LEU A 909 -2.37 -8.37 -37.22
C LEU A 909 -1.63 -9.52 -36.53
N THR A 910 -1.77 -10.74 -37.05
CA THR A 910 -1.09 -11.92 -36.52
C THR A 910 0.05 -12.34 -37.44
N ALA A 911 1.26 -12.39 -36.88
CA ALA A 911 2.43 -12.98 -37.53
C ALA A 911 3.44 -13.43 -36.48
N SER A 912 4.31 -14.37 -36.84
CA SER A 912 5.45 -14.76 -36.03
C SER A 912 6.73 -14.21 -36.65
N GLY A 913 7.59 -13.61 -35.82
CA GLY A 913 8.84 -13.02 -36.29
C GLY A 913 9.98 -13.23 -35.30
N PRO A 914 11.23 -13.09 -35.75
CA PRO A 914 12.39 -13.35 -34.91
C PRO A 914 12.65 -12.22 -33.90
N PRO A 915 13.36 -12.51 -32.80
CA PRO A 915 14.04 -11.48 -32.03
C PRO A 915 15.00 -10.68 -32.93
N VAL A 916 15.07 -9.36 -32.73
CA VAL A 916 15.94 -8.44 -33.49
C VAL A 916 16.56 -7.42 -32.53
N GLY A 917 17.60 -6.71 -32.98
CA GLY A 917 18.18 -5.61 -32.20
C GLY A 917 18.60 -6.05 -30.80
N ALA A 918 18.07 -5.37 -29.77
CA ALA A 918 18.33 -5.71 -28.37
C ALA A 918 17.73 -7.07 -27.96
N GLY A 919 16.73 -7.58 -28.70
CA GLY A 919 16.14 -8.91 -28.48
C GLY A 919 17.11 -10.07 -28.75
N LEU A 920 18.12 -9.87 -29.60
CA LEU A 920 19.16 -10.88 -29.86
C LEU A 920 20.14 -11.02 -28.68
N SER A 921 20.22 -10.01 -27.83
CA SER A 921 21.12 -9.99 -26.68
C SER A 921 20.52 -10.75 -25.49
N LEU A 922 19.19 -10.76 -25.32
CA LEU A 922 18.49 -11.35 -24.18
C LEU A 922 18.94 -12.77 -23.81
N GLN A 923 19.08 -13.66 -24.81
CA GLN A 923 19.50 -15.03 -24.55
C GLN A 923 20.93 -15.12 -24.02
N ASN A 924 21.83 -14.33 -24.59
CA ASN A 924 23.25 -14.38 -24.27
C ASN A 924 23.58 -13.63 -22.98
N ASP A 925 22.87 -12.53 -22.73
CA ASP A 925 23.13 -11.62 -21.64
C ASP A 925 22.61 -12.16 -20.30
N PHE A 926 21.60 -13.05 -20.31
CA PHE A 926 20.96 -13.62 -19.12
C PHE A 926 20.94 -15.16 -19.08
N GLY A 927 21.41 -15.85 -20.12
CA GLY A 927 21.44 -17.33 -20.18
C GLY A 927 20.07 -17.99 -20.29
N PHE A 928 19.07 -17.29 -20.86
CA PHE A 928 17.70 -17.80 -21.05
C PHE A 928 17.45 -18.26 -22.49
N PRO A 929 16.84 -19.43 -22.71
CA PRO A 929 16.41 -19.82 -24.04
C PRO A 929 15.28 -18.91 -24.53
N VAL A 930 15.52 -18.20 -25.63
CA VAL A 930 14.52 -17.37 -26.31
C VAL A 930 14.12 -18.08 -27.61
N PRO A 931 12.81 -18.23 -27.92
CA PRO A 931 12.36 -18.79 -29.18
C PRO A 931 12.90 -18.01 -30.38
N THR A 932 13.29 -18.71 -31.44
CA THR A 932 13.76 -18.09 -32.69
C THR A 932 12.65 -17.39 -33.47
N SER A 933 11.39 -17.62 -33.10
CA SER A 933 10.21 -16.96 -33.65
C SER A 933 9.18 -16.80 -32.53
N ILE A 934 8.62 -15.60 -32.40
CA ILE A 934 7.65 -15.24 -31.37
C ILE A 934 6.38 -14.77 -32.07
N THR A 935 5.24 -15.34 -31.71
CA THR A 935 3.94 -14.92 -32.28
C THR A 935 3.47 -13.61 -31.67
N THR A 936 3.13 -12.68 -32.55
CA THR A 936 2.64 -11.35 -32.23
C THR A 936 1.30 -11.16 -32.90
N THR A 937 0.28 -10.82 -32.13
CA THR A 937 -1.09 -10.60 -32.61
C THR A 937 -1.50 -9.13 -32.51
N ARG A 938 -0.69 -8.31 -31.84
CA ARG A 938 -0.96 -6.90 -31.51
C ARG A 938 0.26 -6.03 -31.78
N PRO A 939 0.84 -6.02 -32.99
CA PRO A 939 1.99 -5.18 -33.26
C PRO A 939 1.61 -3.69 -33.24
N PHE A 940 2.60 -2.81 -33.11
CA PHE A 940 2.38 -1.37 -32.93
C PHE A 940 3.26 -0.48 -33.83
N THR A 941 2.88 0.80 -33.91
CA THR A 941 3.67 1.91 -34.49
C THR A 941 3.47 3.19 -33.67
N VAL A 942 4.36 4.18 -33.84
CA VAL A 942 4.27 5.51 -33.17
C VAL A 942 3.78 6.64 -34.10
N ASN A 943 3.46 6.32 -35.36
CA ASN A 943 3.15 7.31 -36.41
C ASN A 943 1.97 6.87 -37.29
N THR A 944 0.81 6.67 -36.66
CA THR A 944 -0.45 6.26 -37.32
C THR A 944 -1.52 7.34 -37.18
N GLY A 945 -2.47 7.42 -38.12
CA GLY A 945 -3.56 8.41 -38.14
C GLY A 945 -4.98 7.86 -37.98
N SER A 946 -5.19 6.80 -37.20
CA SER A 946 -6.49 6.14 -37.01
C SER A 946 -6.82 5.94 -35.52
N ASN A 947 -8.06 5.60 -35.16
CA ASN A 947 -8.49 5.36 -33.77
C ASN A 947 -8.30 6.57 -32.82
N ASN A 948 -8.64 7.78 -33.29
CA ASN A 948 -8.60 8.97 -32.43
C ASN A 948 -9.68 8.89 -31.32
N PRO A 949 -9.31 8.96 -30.02
CA PRO A 949 -10.27 8.96 -28.93
C PRO A 949 -11.03 10.31 -28.83
N PRO A 950 -12.21 10.33 -28.19
CA PRO A 950 -13.12 11.49 -28.19
C PRO A 950 -12.51 12.76 -27.55
N GLU A 951 -11.62 12.61 -26.58
CA GLU A 951 -10.94 13.70 -25.88
C GLU A 951 -9.70 14.21 -26.58
N PHE A 952 -9.18 13.51 -27.59
CA PHE A 952 -7.84 13.74 -28.13
C PHE A 952 -7.64 15.16 -28.69
N ALA A 953 -8.72 15.80 -29.11
CA ALA A 953 -8.76 17.18 -29.61
C ALA A 953 -9.20 18.22 -28.56
N LEU A 954 -9.46 17.81 -27.32
CA LEU A 954 -9.99 18.65 -26.26
C LEU A 954 -8.87 19.10 -25.30
N SER A 955 -8.95 20.34 -24.83
CA SER A 955 -8.15 20.79 -23.68
C SER A 955 -8.68 20.10 -22.41
N PRO A 956 -7.84 19.54 -21.52
CA PRO A 956 -6.37 19.74 -21.39
C PRO A 956 -5.47 18.72 -22.12
N TYR A 957 -6.03 17.74 -22.82
CA TYR A 957 -5.24 16.64 -23.42
C TYR A 957 -4.33 17.12 -24.55
N THR A 958 -4.75 18.14 -25.30
CA THR A 958 -3.95 18.77 -26.35
C THR A 958 -2.77 19.57 -25.80
N THR A 959 -2.88 20.15 -24.61
CA THR A 959 -1.84 21.00 -23.99
C THR A 959 -0.74 20.19 -23.29
N GLU A 960 -1.03 18.94 -22.92
CA GLU A 960 -0.10 18.04 -22.20
C GLU A 960 0.38 16.88 -23.08
N ARG A 961 0.44 17.11 -24.39
CA ARG A 961 0.76 16.04 -25.33
C ARG A 961 2.25 15.67 -25.25
N CYS A 962 2.50 14.37 -25.14
CA CYS A 962 3.83 13.81 -25.04
C CYS A 962 4.45 13.58 -26.43
N THR A 963 5.76 13.36 -26.45
CA THR A 963 6.50 12.91 -27.64
C THR A 963 6.93 11.46 -27.45
N ALA A 964 6.46 10.56 -28.32
CA ALA A 964 6.83 9.15 -28.31
C ALA A 964 7.94 8.88 -29.33
N THR A 965 8.97 8.11 -28.97
CA THR A 965 10.07 7.71 -29.85
C THR A 965 10.47 6.27 -29.56
N ILE A 966 10.60 5.43 -30.60
CA ILE A 966 11.14 4.09 -30.44
C ILE A 966 12.66 4.18 -30.29
N LEU A 967 13.20 3.64 -29.19
CA LEU A 967 14.63 3.61 -28.91
C LEU A 967 15.29 2.30 -29.30
N ARG A 968 14.59 1.18 -29.09
CA ARG A 968 15.08 -0.18 -29.37
C ARG A 968 13.95 -1.08 -29.85
N GLU A 969 14.27 -2.01 -30.73
CA GLU A 969 13.40 -3.11 -31.15
C GLU A 969 13.83 -4.40 -30.45
N TYR A 970 12.86 -5.21 -30.01
CA TYR A 970 13.08 -6.55 -29.45
C TYR A 970 12.55 -7.65 -30.37
N VAL A 971 11.34 -7.49 -30.91
CA VAL A 971 10.72 -8.45 -31.83
C VAL A 971 10.18 -7.72 -33.04
N ARG A 972 10.52 -8.23 -34.23
CA ARG A 972 10.00 -7.70 -35.49
C ARG A 972 8.73 -8.43 -35.89
N HIS A 973 7.66 -7.68 -36.16
CA HIS A 973 6.44 -8.25 -36.75
C HIS A 973 6.54 -8.23 -38.29
N THR A 974 6.78 -7.05 -38.88
CA THR A 974 7.11 -6.87 -40.31
C THR A 974 8.13 -5.73 -40.48
N THR A 975 8.39 -5.28 -41.71
CA THR A 975 9.23 -4.09 -41.96
C THR A 975 8.62 -2.78 -41.46
N THR A 976 7.28 -2.74 -41.28
CA THR A 976 6.55 -1.52 -40.88
C THR A 976 6.12 -1.57 -39.41
N TYR A 977 5.82 -2.77 -38.89
CA TYR A 977 5.23 -2.96 -37.58
C TYR A 977 6.18 -3.66 -36.62
N MET A 978 6.15 -3.23 -35.36
CA MET A 978 6.97 -3.80 -34.28
C MET A 978 6.13 -4.77 -33.45
N GLY A 979 6.71 -5.93 -33.13
CA GLY A 979 6.11 -6.91 -32.24
C GLY A 979 6.38 -6.60 -30.77
N SER A 980 7.60 -6.17 -30.44
CA SER A 980 7.99 -5.69 -29.11
C SER A 980 9.12 -4.67 -29.23
N GLY A 981 9.10 -3.61 -28.41
CA GLY A 981 10.09 -2.54 -28.46
C GLY A 981 10.03 -1.57 -27.28
N LEU A 982 11.12 -0.83 -27.07
CA LEU A 982 11.26 0.21 -26.05
C LEU A 982 10.88 1.58 -26.62
N VAL A 983 9.87 2.22 -26.02
CA VAL A 983 9.37 3.54 -26.39
C VAL A 983 9.70 4.54 -25.29
N ARG A 984 10.37 5.63 -25.65
CA ARG A 984 10.53 6.81 -24.78
C ARG A 984 9.32 7.72 -24.93
N LEU A 985 8.75 8.15 -23.82
CA LEU A 985 7.64 9.09 -23.75
C LEU A 985 8.09 10.36 -23.00
N ALA A 986 8.45 11.41 -23.74
CA ALA A 986 8.88 12.68 -23.17
C ALA A 986 7.70 13.64 -22.96
N ASN A 987 7.71 14.39 -21.86
CA ASN A 987 6.73 15.45 -21.64
C ASN A 987 6.86 16.60 -22.67
N THR A 988 5.88 17.50 -22.71
CA THR A 988 5.81 18.58 -23.71
C THR A 988 7.01 19.53 -23.66
N SER A 989 7.57 19.78 -22.47
CA SER A 989 8.79 20.58 -22.28
C SER A 989 10.09 19.81 -22.52
N ASN A 990 10.01 18.50 -22.78
CA ASN A 990 11.12 17.57 -22.88
C ASN A 990 12.13 17.67 -21.70
N THR A 991 11.63 17.92 -20.49
CA THR A 991 12.42 17.99 -19.26
C THR A 991 12.53 16.66 -18.54
N ASN A 992 11.54 15.77 -18.74
CA ASN A 992 11.46 14.43 -18.17
C ASN A 992 10.87 13.46 -19.20
N ALA A 993 11.21 12.17 -19.06
CA ALA A 993 10.68 11.12 -19.91
C ALA A 993 10.52 9.81 -19.14
N GLY A 994 9.39 9.13 -19.38
CA GLY A 994 9.17 7.74 -18.95
C GLY A 994 9.49 6.78 -20.09
N PHE A 995 9.70 5.51 -19.76
CA PHE A 995 10.08 4.48 -20.72
C PHE A 995 9.10 3.33 -20.67
N ILE A 996 8.59 2.91 -21.82
CA ILE A 996 7.57 1.87 -21.91
C ILE A 996 8.05 0.77 -22.83
N VAL A 997 8.17 -0.44 -22.31
CA VAL A 997 8.36 -1.64 -23.13
C VAL A 997 6.99 -2.11 -23.58
N VAL A 998 6.73 -2.01 -24.88
CA VAL A 998 5.46 -2.43 -25.48
C VAL A 998 5.61 -3.85 -25.98
N ASN A 999 4.73 -4.76 -25.53
CA ASN A 999 4.74 -6.17 -25.89
C ASN A 999 3.46 -6.57 -26.64
N GLY A 1000 3.49 -6.56 -27.97
CA GLY A 1000 2.40 -7.01 -28.85
C GLY A 1000 2.28 -8.54 -29.02
N ILE A 1001 2.76 -9.30 -28.03
CA ILE A 1001 2.86 -10.77 -28.04
C ILE A 1001 1.46 -11.39 -27.82
N ALA A 1002 1.23 -12.59 -28.37
CA ALA A 1002 -0.04 -13.31 -28.28
C ALA A 1002 -0.44 -13.74 -26.86
N GLN A 1003 -1.73 -14.05 -26.66
CA GLN A 1003 -2.31 -14.38 -25.35
C GLN A 1003 -1.71 -15.64 -24.69
N THR A 1004 -2.00 -15.81 -23.39
CA THR A 1004 -1.55 -16.96 -22.59
C THR A 1004 -1.92 -18.32 -23.16
N THR A 1005 -3.11 -18.46 -23.76
CA THR A 1005 -3.57 -19.73 -24.36
C THR A 1005 -2.76 -20.14 -25.60
N GLU A 1006 -2.03 -19.20 -26.22
CA GLU A 1006 -1.20 -19.43 -27.39
C GLU A 1006 0.29 -19.50 -27.02
N THR A 1007 0.77 -18.56 -26.21
CA THR A 1007 2.20 -18.40 -25.90
C THR A 1007 2.63 -19.08 -24.60
N GLY A 1008 1.70 -19.30 -23.66
CA GLY A 1008 1.95 -19.85 -22.33
C GLY A 1008 2.41 -18.80 -21.29
N SER A 1009 1.90 -18.91 -20.07
CA SER A 1009 2.17 -17.99 -18.95
C SER A 1009 3.66 -17.86 -18.60
N SER A 1010 4.38 -18.99 -18.62
CA SER A 1010 5.80 -19.02 -18.26
C SER A 1010 6.67 -18.21 -19.23
N PHE A 1011 6.39 -18.29 -20.54
CA PHE A 1011 7.13 -17.49 -21.51
C PHE A 1011 6.84 -16.00 -21.35
N LEU A 1012 5.58 -15.61 -21.16
CA LEU A 1012 5.20 -14.20 -20.98
C LEU A 1012 5.88 -13.58 -19.75
N ALA A 1013 5.89 -14.30 -18.62
CA ALA A 1013 6.56 -13.88 -17.39
C ALA A 1013 8.07 -13.71 -17.58
N LYS A 1014 8.73 -14.66 -18.26
CA LYS A 1014 10.17 -14.56 -18.55
C LYS A 1014 10.48 -13.41 -19.51
N TRP A 1015 9.70 -13.28 -20.58
CA TRP A 1015 9.93 -12.26 -21.61
C TRP A 1015 9.77 -10.84 -21.07
N CYS A 1016 8.73 -10.57 -20.28
CA CYS A 1016 8.52 -9.23 -19.71
C CYS A 1016 9.67 -8.83 -18.79
N LEU A 1017 10.16 -9.75 -17.95
CA LEU A 1017 11.26 -9.52 -17.02
C LEU A 1017 12.56 -9.22 -17.79
N LEU A 1018 12.92 -10.09 -18.74
CA LEU A 1018 14.16 -9.96 -19.52
C LEU A 1018 14.18 -8.69 -20.37
N SER A 1019 13.06 -8.37 -21.05
CA SER A 1019 12.96 -7.15 -21.86
C SER A 1019 13.00 -5.88 -21.01
N LEU A 1020 12.47 -5.91 -19.78
CA LEU A 1020 12.54 -4.80 -18.82
C LEU A 1020 13.97 -4.57 -18.33
N PHE A 1021 14.67 -5.62 -17.88
CA PHE A 1021 16.07 -5.52 -17.45
C PHE A 1021 16.99 -5.08 -18.60
N GLN A 1022 16.82 -5.65 -19.80
CA GLN A 1022 17.58 -5.20 -20.95
C GLN A 1022 17.31 -3.73 -21.25
N SER A 1023 16.05 -3.27 -21.16
CA SER A 1023 15.72 -1.86 -21.37
C SER A 1023 16.44 -0.95 -20.39
N TYR A 1024 16.55 -1.35 -19.12
CA TYR A 1024 17.30 -0.60 -18.12
C TYR A 1024 18.76 -0.39 -18.53
N PHE A 1025 19.43 -1.44 -19.02
CA PHE A 1025 20.82 -1.34 -19.48
C PHE A 1025 20.96 -0.56 -20.80
N GLU A 1026 20.04 -0.74 -21.75
CA GLU A 1026 20.04 0.01 -23.02
C GLU A 1026 19.87 1.52 -22.80
N LEU A 1027 19.19 1.92 -21.72
CA LEU A 1027 19.03 3.32 -21.32
C LEU A 1027 20.28 3.92 -20.67
N GLY A 1028 21.35 3.14 -20.46
CA GLY A 1028 22.66 3.64 -20.03
C GLY A 1028 23.47 4.36 -21.12
N ASP A 1029 23.06 4.23 -22.39
CA ASP A 1029 23.73 4.83 -23.55
C ASP A 1029 23.90 6.36 -23.40
N LEU A 1030 25.15 6.82 -23.45
CA LEU A 1030 25.53 8.23 -23.25
C LEU A 1030 24.97 9.17 -24.33
N THR A 1031 24.54 8.63 -25.47
CA THR A 1031 23.96 9.42 -26.57
C THR A 1031 22.47 9.72 -26.37
N LEU A 1032 21.81 9.07 -25.41
CA LEU A 1032 20.38 9.22 -25.18
C LEU A 1032 20.07 10.41 -24.26
N ALA A 1033 19.11 11.23 -24.67
CA ALA A 1033 18.52 12.23 -23.78
C ALA A 1033 17.67 11.54 -22.69
N HIS A 1034 17.79 12.03 -21.45
CA HIS A 1034 17.17 11.46 -20.25
C HIS A 1034 17.62 10.03 -19.93
N ARG A 1035 18.85 9.65 -20.31
CA ARG A 1035 19.46 8.35 -20.00
C ARG A 1035 19.38 8.00 -18.50
N ILE A 1036 19.46 6.71 -18.20
CA ILE A 1036 19.52 6.16 -16.85
C ILE A 1036 20.98 5.84 -16.52
N PRO A 1037 21.62 6.56 -15.58
CA PRO A 1037 22.95 6.23 -15.09
C PRO A 1037 22.98 4.82 -14.50
N GLN A 1038 23.96 4.01 -14.90
CA GLN A 1038 24.03 2.62 -14.47
C GLN A 1038 24.67 2.51 -13.08
N PRO A 1039 24.29 1.53 -12.24
CA PRO A 1039 24.97 1.27 -10.97
C PRO A 1039 26.32 0.59 -11.25
N PRO A 1040 27.42 1.03 -10.63
CA PRO A 1040 28.72 0.41 -10.81
C PRO A 1040 28.82 -0.89 -10.00
N ARG A 1041 29.60 -1.86 -10.46
CA ARG A 1041 29.99 -3.01 -9.66
C ARG A 1041 30.97 -2.55 -8.57
N VAL A 1042 30.68 -2.80 -7.29
CA VAL A 1042 31.57 -2.46 -6.15
C VAL A 1042 32.30 -3.70 -5.63
N GLU A 1043 33.59 -3.60 -5.33
CA GLU A 1043 34.38 -4.72 -4.80
C GLU A 1043 35.30 -4.25 -3.67
N ILE A 1044 35.31 -5.01 -2.57
CA ILE A 1044 36.24 -4.83 -1.45
C ILE A 1044 37.55 -5.47 -1.89
N VAL A 1045 38.59 -4.65 -1.96
CA VAL A 1045 39.94 -5.05 -2.37
C VAL A 1045 40.76 -5.53 -1.17
N ALA A 1046 40.59 -4.88 -0.02
CA ALA A 1046 41.22 -5.24 1.24
C ALA A 1046 40.36 -4.75 2.43
N PRO A 1047 40.37 -5.43 3.59
CA PRO A 1047 40.92 -6.77 3.82
C PRO A 1047 40.21 -7.84 2.98
N THR A 1048 40.88 -8.96 2.76
CA THR A 1048 40.33 -10.15 2.09
C THR A 1048 40.10 -11.27 3.12
N GLU A 1049 39.38 -12.34 2.75
CA GLU A 1049 39.16 -13.47 3.67
C GLU A 1049 40.46 -14.05 4.26
N ILE A 1050 41.58 -13.94 3.54
CA ILE A 1050 42.89 -14.45 3.94
C ILE A 1050 43.80 -13.42 4.62
N SER A 1051 43.32 -12.19 4.83
CA SER A 1051 44.11 -11.14 5.46
C SER A 1051 44.34 -11.45 6.94
N GLU A 1052 45.60 -11.44 7.38
CA GLU A 1052 45.97 -11.60 8.79
C GLU A 1052 45.77 -10.27 9.54
N ILE A 1053 44.81 -10.24 10.47
CA ILE A 1053 44.45 -9.05 11.23
C ILE A 1053 44.73 -9.29 12.73
N LEU A 1054 45.98 -9.01 13.11
CA LEU A 1054 46.52 -9.27 14.46
C LEU A 1054 46.47 -8.00 15.32
N ASN A 1055 45.71 -8.05 16.41
CA ASN A 1055 45.58 -6.98 17.40
C ASN A 1055 45.42 -5.56 16.79
N PRO A 1056 44.51 -5.36 15.80
CA PRO A 1056 44.37 -4.08 15.11
C PRO A 1056 43.81 -3.01 16.05
N ALA A 1057 44.38 -1.80 16.07
CA ALA A 1057 43.67 -0.65 16.63
C ALA A 1057 42.67 -0.08 15.62
N THR A 1058 43.01 -0.17 14.33
CA THR A 1058 42.22 0.23 13.17
C THR A 1058 42.36 -0.80 12.05
N ILE A 1059 41.36 -0.89 11.17
CA ILE A 1059 41.38 -1.71 9.96
C ILE A 1059 41.05 -0.83 8.77
N ASP A 1060 41.94 -0.75 7.79
CA ASP A 1060 41.68 -0.02 6.55
C ASP A 1060 40.90 -0.89 5.55
N ILE A 1061 39.70 -0.44 5.21
CA ILE A 1061 38.80 -1.09 4.25
C ILE A 1061 38.96 -0.36 2.92
N SER A 1062 39.65 -0.99 1.97
CA SER A 1062 39.81 -0.50 0.61
C SER A 1062 38.82 -1.16 -0.34
N TYR A 1063 38.16 -0.35 -1.16
CA TYR A 1063 37.16 -0.80 -2.11
C TYR A 1063 37.24 0.02 -3.40
N GLN A 1064 36.78 -0.56 -4.50
CA GLN A 1064 36.82 0.06 -5.82
C GLN A 1064 35.54 -0.21 -6.59
N VAL A 1065 35.31 0.60 -7.62
CA VAL A 1065 34.17 0.47 -8.52
C VAL A 1065 34.59 0.15 -9.95
N GLU A 1066 33.78 -0.65 -10.63
CA GLU A 1066 33.92 -0.97 -12.05
C GLU A 1066 32.58 -0.70 -12.75
N TRP A 1067 32.59 0.08 -13.84
CA TRP A 1067 31.39 0.39 -14.62
C TRP A 1067 30.97 -0.78 -15.52
N ARG A 1068 30.57 -1.88 -14.89
CA ARG A 1068 30.22 -3.17 -15.50
C ARG A 1068 29.08 -3.83 -14.73
N ARG A 1069 28.49 -4.87 -15.33
CA ARG A 1069 27.53 -5.73 -14.66
C ARG A 1069 28.22 -6.56 -13.57
N TRP A 1070 27.41 -7.16 -12.70
CA TRP A 1070 27.84 -8.11 -11.67
C TRP A 1070 28.83 -9.18 -12.16
N ASP A 1071 28.67 -9.66 -13.40
CA ASP A 1071 29.49 -10.69 -14.04
C ASP A 1071 30.76 -10.15 -14.74
N ARG A 1072 31.09 -8.87 -14.55
CA ARG A 1072 32.19 -8.15 -15.21
C ARG A 1072 32.06 -8.05 -16.74
N LEU A 1073 30.90 -8.34 -17.31
CA LEU A 1073 30.59 -8.02 -18.71
C LEU A 1073 30.10 -6.57 -18.84
N PRO A 1074 30.19 -5.97 -20.04
CA PRO A 1074 29.57 -4.67 -20.30
C PRO A 1074 28.05 -4.70 -20.05
N TYR A 1075 27.43 -3.57 -19.70
CA TYR A 1075 25.97 -3.49 -19.45
C TYR A 1075 25.13 -3.95 -20.63
N THR A 1076 25.56 -3.60 -21.85
CA THR A 1076 25.00 -4.10 -23.10
C THR A 1076 26.14 -4.42 -24.07
N ARG A 1077 25.85 -5.18 -25.13
CA ARG A 1077 26.82 -5.47 -26.20
C ARG A 1077 27.37 -4.24 -26.92
N THR A 1078 26.64 -3.13 -26.90
CA THR A 1078 27.04 -1.86 -27.52
C THR A 1078 27.79 -0.95 -26.54
N THR A 1079 27.81 -1.29 -25.25
CA THR A 1079 28.56 -0.54 -24.24
C THR A 1079 30.06 -0.69 -24.50
N PRO A 1080 30.81 0.40 -24.70
CA PRO A 1080 32.26 0.33 -24.91
C PRO A 1080 32.99 -0.25 -23.69
N SER A 1081 34.09 -0.97 -23.90
CA SER A 1081 34.93 -1.47 -22.80
C SER A 1081 35.58 -0.37 -21.95
N THR A 1082 35.64 0.84 -22.47
CA THR A 1082 36.13 2.07 -21.81
C THR A 1082 35.00 2.89 -21.19
N PHE A 1083 33.78 2.35 -21.09
CA PHE A 1083 32.67 3.05 -20.46
C PHE A 1083 33.01 3.38 -19.00
N THR A 1084 32.78 4.64 -18.64
CA THR A 1084 32.99 5.16 -17.30
C THR A 1084 31.95 6.25 -17.04
N GLU A 1085 31.56 6.40 -15.78
CA GLU A 1085 30.78 7.55 -15.32
C GLU A 1085 31.51 8.27 -14.18
N ASP A 1086 31.03 9.47 -13.85
CA ASP A 1086 31.55 10.27 -12.75
C ASP A 1086 31.36 9.53 -11.41
N GLU A 1087 32.48 9.10 -10.81
CA GLU A 1087 32.55 8.41 -9.52
C GLU A 1087 32.18 9.34 -8.35
N THR A 1088 32.35 10.66 -8.49
CA THR A 1088 31.93 11.62 -7.45
C THR A 1088 30.42 11.64 -7.20
N GLN A 1089 29.63 10.98 -8.07
CA GLN A 1089 28.19 10.76 -7.93
C GLN A 1089 27.87 9.41 -7.28
N ILE A 1090 28.81 8.79 -6.57
CA ILE A 1090 28.60 7.57 -5.79
C ILE A 1090 28.60 7.93 -4.31
N ASP A 1091 27.64 7.34 -3.60
CA ASP A 1091 27.49 7.41 -2.16
C ASP A 1091 27.58 5.97 -1.61
N TYR A 1092 28.48 5.74 -0.66
CA TYR A 1092 28.72 4.45 -0.02
C TYR A 1092 28.09 4.40 1.36
N VAL A 1093 27.53 3.23 1.70
CA VAL A 1093 27.10 2.87 3.05
C VAL A 1093 27.92 1.66 3.47
N ILE A 1094 28.67 1.80 4.56
CA ILE A 1094 29.55 0.75 5.07
C ILE A 1094 28.97 0.25 6.38
N CYS A 1095 28.67 -1.04 6.41
CA CYS A 1095 28.11 -1.72 7.56
C CYS A 1095 28.97 -2.92 7.94
N TYR A 1096 28.85 -3.35 9.18
CA TYR A 1096 29.45 -4.60 9.62
C TYR A 1096 28.45 -5.43 10.44
N SER A 1097 28.71 -6.74 10.52
CA SER A 1097 27.92 -7.66 11.33
C SER A 1097 28.82 -8.51 12.23
N PRO A 1098 28.59 -8.51 13.56
CA PRO A 1098 29.31 -9.35 14.53
C PRO A 1098 28.73 -10.76 14.69
N ASP A 1099 27.57 -11.03 14.08
CA ASP A 1099 26.78 -12.25 14.26
C ASP A 1099 26.39 -12.88 12.91
N ASN A 1100 27.30 -12.74 11.93
CA ASN A 1100 27.23 -13.39 10.62
C ASN A 1100 25.99 -13.01 9.79
N GLY A 1101 25.58 -11.74 9.87
CA GLY A 1101 24.53 -11.13 9.08
C GLY A 1101 23.16 -11.07 9.76
N ALA A 1102 23.02 -11.52 11.02
CA ALA A 1102 21.76 -11.47 11.74
C ALA A 1102 21.42 -10.05 12.23
N THR A 1103 22.43 -9.28 12.63
CA THR A 1103 22.33 -7.84 12.91
C THR A 1103 23.43 -7.09 12.15
N TRP A 1104 23.07 -5.91 11.66
CA TRP A 1104 23.97 -5.02 10.93
C TRP A 1104 24.11 -3.70 11.67
N ARG A 1105 25.32 -3.15 11.65
CA ARG A 1105 25.66 -1.91 12.34
C ARG A 1105 26.44 -0.99 11.44
N HIS A 1106 26.23 0.32 11.59
CA HIS A 1106 27.03 1.33 10.94
C HIS A 1106 28.45 1.34 11.51
N ILE A 1107 29.43 1.44 10.61
CA ILE A 1107 30.84 1.36 10.98
C ILE A 1107 31.35 2.63 11.69
N GLN A 1108 30.60 3.74 11.54
CA GLN A 1108 30.91 5.06 12.06
C GLN A 1108 30.75 5.16 13.58
N ASP A 1109 29.70 4.55 14.15
CA ASP A 1109 29.27 4.77 15.53
C ASP A 1109 28.63 3.57 16.23
N ASP A 1110 28.55 2.41 15.58
CA ASP A 1110 27.97 1.17 16.12
C ASP A 1110 26.42 1.12 16.19
N ASP A 1111 25.72 2.13 15.66
CA ASP A 1111 24.26 2.14 15.60
C ASP A 1111 23.70 1.09 14.63
N LEU A 1112 22.46 0.65 14.86
CA LEU A 1112 21.81 -0.38 14.04
C LEU A 1112 21.59 0.13 12.61
N ALA A 1113 21.96 -0.70 11.63
CA ALA A 1113 21.81 -0.41 10.21
C ALA A 1113 20.73 -1.32 9.58
N THR A 1114 19.91 -0.72 8.71
CA THR A 1114 18.98 -1.47 7.83
C THR A 1114 19.67 -1.74 6.50
N ILE A 1115 19.84 -3.00 6.13
CA ILE A 1115 20.50 -3.38 4.88
C ILE A 1115 19.62 -3.12 3.66
N GLY A 1116 20.23 -2.64 2.57
CA GLY A 1116 19.56 -2.40 1.31
C GLY A 1116 18.67 -1.15 1.26
N GLU A 1117 18.63 -0.38 2.34
CA GLU A 1117 17.98 0.92 2.39
C GLU A 1117 19.04 1.99 2.58
N LYS A 1118 19.07 2.98 1.67
CA LYS A 1118 20.00 4.10 1.80
C LYS A 1118 19.59 4.94 3.02
N PRO A 1119 20.48 5.16 4.01
CA PRO A 1119 20.16 5.98 5.18
C PRO A 1119 19.77 7.41 4.79
N GLU A 1120 18.84 8.01 5.53
CA GLU A 1120 18.51 9.43 5.38
C GLU A 1120 19.53 10.34 6.08
N ASP A 1121 20.16 9.84 7.15
CA ASP A 1121 21.17 10.59 7.90
C ASP A 1121 22.49 10.66 7.10
N PRO A 1122 22.97 11.86 6.73
CA PRO A 1122 24.21 12.03 6.00
C PRO A 1122 25.46 11.54 6.77
N ALA A 1123 25.39 11.35 8.09
CA ALA A 1123 26.51 10.81 8.89
C ALA A 1123 26.90 9.38 8.47
N TYR A 1124 25.94 8.60 7.96
CA TYR A 1124 26.16 7.22 7.51
C TYR A 1124 26.52 7.10 6.03
N ILE A 1125 26.60 8.23 5.32
CA ILE A 1125 26.87 8.27 3.87
C ILE A 1125 28.30 8.77 3.63
N ILE A 1126 29.12 7.92 3.01
CA ILE A 1126 30.48 8.27 2.60
C ILE A 1126 30.47 8.60 1.11
N ARG A 1127 30.95 9.79 0.74
CA ARG A 1127 31.05 10.17 -0.68
C ARG A 1127 32.36 9.69 -1.27
N ASP A 1128 32.29 9.20 -2.50
CA ASP A 1128 33.44 8.83 -3.29
C ASP A 1128 34.39 10.01 -3.51
N ALA A 1129 35.70 9.78 -3.35
CA ALA A 1129 36.73 10.82 -3.41
C ALA A 1129 37.25 11.10 -4.84
N GLY A 1130 36.79 10.33 -5.84
CA GLY A 1130 37.18 10.43 -7.24
C GLY A 1130 37.76 9.11 -7.77
N THR A 1131 38.28 9.15 -9.00
CA THR A 1131 38.71 7.94 -9.71
C THR A 1131 39.79 7.14 -8.95
N GLY A 1132 39.47 5.90 -8.61
CA GLY A 1132 40.40 4.94 -8.00
C GLY A 1132 39.80 4.18 -6.82
N PRO A 1133 40.61 3.38 -6.12
CA PRO A 1133 40.16 2.73 -4.90
C PRO A 1133 40.04 3.76 -3.76
N ASP A 1134 38.91 3.74 -3.08
CA ASP A 1134 38.68 4.46 -1.83
C ASP A 1134 39.17 3.62 -0.64
N VAL A 1135 39.43 4.29 0.48
CA VAL A 1135 39.82 3.66 1.75
C VAL A 1135 39.06 4.30 2.91
N TYR A 1136 38.38 3.47 3.69
CA TYR A 1136 37.78 3.86 4.97
C TYR A 1136 38.53 3.22 6.14
N SER A 1137 38.96 4.03 7.12
CA SER A 1137 39.65 3.50 8.30
C SER A 1137 38.64 3.21 9.41
N TRP A 1138 38.52 1.93 9.79
CA TRP A 1138 37.60 1.46 10.80
C TRP A 1138 38.29 1.32 12.17
N ASP A 1139 37.86 2.11 13.14
CA ASP A 1139 38.31 1.99 14.52
C ASP A 1139 37.83 0.69 15.14
N THR A 1140 38.78 -0.18 15.51
CA THR A 1140 38.49 -1.47 16.13
C THR A 1140 39.18 -1.59 17.49
N PRO A 1141 38.76 -0.84 18.52
CA PRO A 1141 39.32 -1.00 19.86
C PRO A 1141 38.95 -2.37 20.47
N ARG A 1142 39.90 -3.00 21.18
CA ARG A 1142 39.71 -4.33 21.82
C ARG A 1142 38.48 -4.44 22.71
N ALA A 1143 38.05 -3.34 23.35
CA ALA A 1143 36.89 -3.33 24.24
C ALA A 1143 35.57 -3.57 23.51
N THR A 1144 35.46 -3.08 22.27
CA THR A 1144 34.25 -3.18 21.44
C THR A 1144 34.35 -4.33 20.45
N PHE A 1145 35.56 -4.61 19.94
CA PHE A 1145 35.83 -5.63 18.91
C PHE A 1145 36.73 -6.75 19.43
N PRO A 1146 36.17 -7.72 20.18
CA PRO A 1146 36.90 -8.89 20.67
C PRO A 1146 37.28 -9.86 19.53
N ASP A 1147 38.07 -10.88 19.87
CA ASP A 1147 38.46 -11.97 18.97
C ASP A 1147 37.24 -12.62 18.32
N GLY A 1148 37.19 -12.67 16.99
CA GLY A 1148 36.09 -13.28 16.25
C GLY A 1148 35.96 -12.92 14.77
N SER A 1149 34.98 -13.56 14.14
CA SER A 1149 34.57 -13.31 12.76
C SER A 1149 33.63 -12.11 12.67
N TYR A 1150 33.84 -11.26 11.67
CA TYR A 1150 32.98 -10.13 11.33
C TYR A 1150 32.71 -10.13 9.84
N VAL A 1151 31.50 -9.76 9.42
CA VAL A 1151 31.15 -9.58 8.01
C VAL A 1151 31.09 -8.09 7.72
N ILE A 1152 31.93 -7.61 6.80
CA ILE A 1152 31.89 -6.25 6.27
C ILE A 1152 30.98 -6.25 5.06
N ARG A 1153 30.17 -5.20 4.91
CA ARG A 1153 29.30 -4.96 3.76
C ARG A 1153 29.48 -3.52 3.29
N ILE A 1154 29.64 -3.35 1.99
CA ILE A 1154 29.66 -2.03 1.34
C ILE A 1154 28.53 -2.00 0.32
N GLU A 1155 27.65 -1.01 0.44
CA GLU A 1155 26.60 -0.71 -0.52
C GLU A 1155 26.95 0.58 -1.26
N ALA A 1156 26.95 0.54 -2.59
CA ALA A 1156 27.23 1.66 -3.46
C ALA A 1156 25.95 2.10 -4.16
N TYR A 1157 25.50 3.32 -3.85
CA TYR A 1157 24.35 3.98 -4.43
C TYR A 1157 24.78 5.07 -5.39
N ARG A 1158 24.04 5.28 -6.48
CA ARG A 1158 24.20 6.51 -7.29
C ARG A 1158 23.52 7.66 -6.54
N ARG A 1159 24.15 8.83 -6.54
CA ARG A 1159 23.58 10.03 -5.90
C ARG A 1159 22.23 10.35 -6.54
N ASN A 1160 21.22 10.60 -5.70
CA ASN A 1160 19.82 10.80 -6.11
C ASN A 1160 19.16 9.57 -6.78
N MET A 1161 19.67 8.36 -6.55
CA MET A 1161 19.05 7.09 -6.91
C MET A 1161 19.15 6.13 -5.72
N ALA A 1162 18.06 5.99 -4.97
CA ALA A 1162 18.04 5.16 -3.76
C ALA A 1162 17.66 3.69 -4.01
N LEU A 1163 17.04 3.39 -5.16
CA LEU A 1163 16.45 2.09 -5.45
C LEU A 1163 17.52 1.04 -5.84
N HIS A 1164 18.20 1.27 -6.95
CA HIS A 1164 19.19 0.33 -7.49
C HIS A 1164 20.56 0.60 -6.89
N TYR A 1165 21.19 -0.45 -6.37
CA TYR A 1165 22.51 -0.35 -5.73
C TYR A 1165 23.35 -1.58 -6.00
N SER A 1166 24.65 -1.46 -5.72
CA SER A 1166 25.56 -2.59 -5.77
C SER A 1166 26.13 -2.87 -4.41
N VAL A 1167 26.39 -4.12 -4.10
CA VAL A 1167 26.84 -4.56 -2.80
C VAL A 1167 27.96 -5.58 -2.93
N HIS A 1168 28.92 -5.50 -2.02
CA HIS A 1168 29.88 -6.56 -1.81
C HIS A 1168 30.07 -6.81 -0.33
N GLN A 1169 30.27 -8.07 0.01
CA GLN A 1169 30.50 -8.50 1.39
C GLN A 1169 31.82 -9.21 1.48
N MET A 1170 32.47 -9.08 2.63
CA MET A 1170 33.71 -9.78 2.93
C MET A 1170 33.70 -10.21 4.38
N LYS A 1171 33.94 -11.50 4.61
CA LYS A 1171 34.14 -12.02 5.96
C LYS A 1171 35.60 -11.89 6.34
N ILE A 1172 35.85 -11.37 7.53
CA ILE A 1172 37.18 -11.21 8.11
C ILE A 1172 37.23 -11.78 9.52
N TYR A 1173 38.44 -12.05 10.00
CA TYR A 1173 38.67 -12.53 11.36
C TYR A 1173 39.65 -11.58 12.06
N ILE A 1174 39.26 -11.08 13.24
CA ILE A 1174 40.12 -10.24 14.09
C ILE A 1174 40.70 -11.13 15.21
N GLU A 1175 42.01 -11.20 15.33
CA GLU A 1175 42.72 -11.97 16.36
C GLU A 1175 43.26 -11.05 17.47
N ARG A 1176 42.97 -11.33 18.76
CA ARG A 1176 43.24 -10.46 19.93
C ARG A 1176 44.07 -11.07 21.04
#